data_AF-M9WH91-F1
#
_entry.id   AF-M9WH91-F1
#
_cell.length_a   1.000
_cell.length_b   1.000
_cell.length_c   1.000
_cell.angle_alpha   90.00
_cell.angle_beta   90.00
_cell.angle_gamma   90.00
#
_symmetry.space_group_name_H-M   'P 1'
#
loop_
_entity.id
_entity.type
_entity.pdbx_description
1 polymer ?
#
loop_
_entity_poly.entity_id
_entity_poly.type
_entity_poly.pdbx_seq_one_letter_code
_entity_poly.pdbx_strand_id
1 'polypeptide(L)'
;MLIKKKKNRIMLFLFTSAIGSSVLLTSVVYSATADGSLAKITSTIGATDAELQPVNGNVNVHIAARDNNIDKIPKEELEKLEPLRKQEADVIPAPELPRSIENETTSKPEIEPGQYETTIEIAGRSVKAIVTGRPAFTPTQFDKEKGISNPSGYQNITVGKIVSVTVTKELREAVRENAINGDAGLFNDTPFKVVTQSFNEGESIETVGAILRHNKTTWENLVQRFGQLFDSPNVVKFLNSKAQAEYPQKIREFKTKEEKYAWLLANLDKTKFTRIGSRAEAYLKEGYALDPRNAFINEDGVIDSYAYSVPDKYNGVVSRVTRDNLIRRVFGYNSPYTRSPDDVRDGIYPGWEKQKLDLASDEVFKKYQISSNSGINIFKLKRKDEIDDPKLLKQGVVVEIDASNPEGYRRTKELVQKFKNDKIDITSYRIFNMGAADGGQKFKEILSELPENLSQLELFFSDRQTNTSSLIALENKKIKELSLYTSGNSLKESWSFNPLALKNTSFINTLDYNVSFEYGRNQNINTRITFDTIAFDEEDYNYKGNEFERINLGLRMAYYARNNEPFFQGKFGPGLEPDQKQGDNSYPTGLDFSRVSKIKSLRGLEFHDSQNSTNRSRLIKRLTLFNNGDAFEISTSELSQANLQHLDTTSPFERPKIFFSNGNFTKKIKISDTKLLSSSAQENLRKYFEFNEMLKSTQTIVVPSNAVELKKQLTGLGYKVETTSFKYS
;
A
#
# COMPACT_ATOMS: atom_id res chain seq x y z
N MET A 1 -35.61 -37.55 -21.62
CA MET A 1 -35.12 -36.36 -22.35
C MET A 1 -33.62 -36.25 -22.13
N LEU A 2 -32.87 -36.01 -23.21
CA LEU A 2 -31.45 -36.33 -23.41
C LEU A 2 -30.45 -35.47 -22.59
N ILE A 3 -29.53 -36.11 -21.86
CA ILE A 3 -28.14 -35.62 -21.72
C ILE A 3 -27.18 -36.82 -21.80
N LYS A 4 -26.80 -37.19 -23.02
CA LYS A 4 -25.66 -38.06 -23.33
C LYS A 4 -24.51 -37.18 -23.83
N LYS A 5 -23.46 -36.97 -23.02
CA LYS A 5 -22.08 -36.72 -23.51
C LYS A 5 -21.07 -36.80 -22.36
N LYS A 6 -20.11 -37.71 -22.49
CA LYS A 6 -19.01 -38.03 -21.54
C LYS A 6 -18.14 -36.81 -21.18
N LYS A 7 -18.10 -35.78 -22.03
CA LYS A 7 -17.37 -34.51 -21.81
C LYS A 7 -17.91 -33.66 -20.64
N ASN A 8 -19.19 -33.77 -20.28
CA ASN A 8 -19.77 -32.93 -19.23
C ASN A 8 -19.53 -33.48 -17.82
N ARG A 9 -19.20 -34.77 -17.66
CA ARG A 9 -18.75 -35.33 -16.36
C ARG A 9 -17.35 -34.88 -15.97
N ILE A 10 -16.47 -34.65 -16.95
CA ILE A 10 -15.09 -34.15 -16.71
C ILE A 10 -15.11 -32.67 -16.35
N MET A 11 -15.95 -31.86 -17.01
CA MET A 11 -16.17 -30.46 -16.61
C MET A 11 -16.79 -30.33 -15.22
N LEU A 12 -17.76 -31.17 -14.85
CA LEU A 12 -18.34 -31.14 -13.51
C LEU A 12 -17.34 -31.61 -12.42
N PHE A 13 -16.44 -32.54 -12.74
CA PHE A 13 -15.33 -32.92 -11.86
C PHE A 13 -14.26 -31.82 -11.74
N LEU A 14 -13.97 -31.10 -12.82
CA LEU A 14 -13.04 -29.95 -12.80
C LEU A 14 -13.60 -28.76 -12.01
N PHE A 15 -14.91 -28.50 -12.09
CA PHE A 15 -15.55 -27.45 -11.31
C PHE A 15 -15.72 -27.82 -9.83
N THR A 16 -15.91 -29.10 -9.49
CA THR A 16 -15.97 -29.54 -8.09
C THR A 16 -14.59 -29.63 -7.43
N SER A 17 -13.53 -29.93 -8.18
CA SER A 17 -12.15 -29.82 -7.69
C SER A 17 -11.67 -28.37 -7.55
N ALA A 18 -12.16 -27.43 -8.37
CA ALA A 18 -11.76 -26.02 -8.31
C ALA A 18 -12.46 -25.24 -7.17
N ILE A 19 -13.66 -25.64 -6.76
CA ILE A 19 -14.42 -24.98 -5.68
C ILE A 19 -14.01 -25.53 -4.29
N GLY A 20 -13.44 -26.74 -4.22
CA GLY A 20 -12.92 -27.31 -2.96
C GLY A 20 -11.61 -26.71 -2.46
N SER A 21 -10.86 -26.02 -3.33
CA SER A 21 -9.56 -25.40 -3.00
C SER A 21 -9.65 -23.88 -2.71
N SER A 22 -10.74 -23.21 -3.05
CA SER A 22 -10.85 -21.74 -2.93
C SER A 22 -11.33 -21.24 -1.57
N VAL A 23 -11.88 -22.10 -0.71
CA VAL A 23 -12.42 -21.70 0.62
C VAL A 23 -11.38 -21.85 1.74
N LEU A 24 -10.30 -22.62 1.53
CA LEU A 24 -9.23 -22.81 2.52
C LEU A 24 -8.02 -21.86 2.33
N LEU A 25 -7.99 -21.10 1.23
CA LEU A 25 -6.88 -20.18 0.91
C LEU A 25 -7.09 -18.75 1.42
N THR A 26 -8.33 -18.34 1.70
CA THR A 26 -8.64 -16.96 2.14
C THR A 26 -8.38 -16.72 3.61
N SER A 27 -8.46 -17.74 4.47
CA SER A 27 -8.19 -17.61 5.92
C SER A 27 -6.69 -17.60 6.27
N VAL A 28 -5.84 -18.25 5.48
CA VAL A 28 -4.38 -18.32 5.71
C VAL A 28 -3.68 -16.98 5.44
N VAL A 29 -4.26 -16.12 4.57
CA VAL A 29 -3.73 -14.78 4.31
C VAL A 29 -4.11 -13.81 5.45
N TYR A 30 -5.27 -14.02 6.08
CA TYR A 30 -5.85 -13.10 7.06
C TYR A 30 -5.03 -12.98 8.35
N SER A 31 -4.60 -14.10 8.93
CA SER A 31 -3.81 -14.11 10.17
C SER A 31 -2.35 -13.70 9.99
N ALA A 32 -1.84 -13.72 8.74
CA ALA A 32 -0.47 -13.30 8.43
C ALA A 32 -0.34 -11.80 8.13
N THR A 33 -1.45 -11.11 7.82
CA THR A 33 -1.47 -9.67 7.57
C THR A 33 -1.89 -8.82 8.77
N ALA A 34 -2.65 -9.40 9.72
CA ALA A 34 -3.06 -8.71 10.94
C ALA A 34 -1.97 -8.69 12.03
N ASP A 35 -0.94 -9.51 11.87
CA ASP A 35 0.07 -9.77 12.91
C ASP A 35 1.46 -9.78 12.25
N GLY A 36 2.42 -9.02 12.79
CA GLY A 36 3.73 -8.74 12.18
C GLY A 36 4.68 -9.93 11.92
N SER A 37 4.19 -11.17 11.88
CA SER A 37 4.95 -12.36 11.48
C SER A 37 5.06 -12.45 9.96
N LEU A 38 6.11 -11.84 9.42
CA LEU A 38 6.39 -11.73 7.99
C LEU A 38 7.09 -12.98 7.45
N ALA A 39 6.29 -13.99 7.13
CA ALA A 39 6.76 -15.27 6.68
C ALA A 39 6.88 -15.41 5.15
N LYS A 40 7.74 -16.33 4.69
CA LYS A 40 7.74 -16.82 3.29
C LYS A 40 6.46 -17.62 3.03
N ILE A 41 5.37 -16.93 2.67
CA ILE A 41 4.08 -17.54 2.31
C ILE A 41 4.23 -18.26 0.97
N THR A 42 3.83 -19.53 0.91
CA THR A 42 3.90 -20.36 -0.31
C THR A 42 2.52 -20.52 -0.96
N SER A 43 1.99 -19.45 -1.56
CA SER A 43 0.92 -19.54 -2.56
C SER A 43 0.68 -18.21 -3.29
N THR A 44 0.74 -18.25 -4.62
CA THR A 44 0.31 -17.22 -5.59
C THR A 44 -1.22 -17.13 -5.66
N ILE A 45 -1.79 -15.91 -5.55
CA ILE A 45 -3.04 -15.34 -6.13
C ILE A 45 -3.14 -13.94 -5.48
N GLY A 46 -3.29 -12.80 -6.16
CA GLY A 46 -4.10 -12.46 -7.33
C GLY A 46 -5.14 -11.45 -6.86
N ALA A 47 -4.91 -10.15 -7.12
CA ALA A 47 -5.76 -9.05 -6.68
C ALA A 47 -7.18 -9.21 -7.24
N THR A 48 -8.18 -9.32 -6.37
CA THR A 48 -9.59 -9.15 -6.74
C THR A 48 -9.93 -7.67 -6.72
N ASP A 49 -10.53 -7.20 -7.82
CA ASP A 49 -11.13 -5.88 -7.98
C ASP A 49 -11.94 -5.50 -6.73
N ALA A 50 -11.53 -4.40 -6.10
CA ALA A 50 -12.30 -3.73 -5.06
C ALA A 50 -12.59 -2.28 -5.48
N GLU A 51 -13.24 -2.12 -6.63
CA GLU A 51 -14.18 -1.00 -6.78
C GLU A 51 -15.41 -1.32 -5.91
N LEU A 52 -15.32 -0.98 -4.62
CA LEU A 52 -16.53 -0.84 -3.83
C LEU A 52 -17.35 0.29 -4.46
N GLN A 53 -18.50 -0.11 -4.98
CA GLN A 53 -19.44 0.72 -5.73
C GLN A 53 -19.76 2.07 -5.07
N PRO A 54 -20.14 3.08 -5.89
CA PRO A 54 -20.39 4.44 -5.42
C PRO A 54 -21.49 4.48 -4.36
N VAL A 55 -21.23 5.20 -3.27
CA VAL A 55 -22.33 5.71 -2.43
C VAL A 55 -23.18 6.60 -3.33
N ASN A 56 -24.46 6.26 -3.45
CA ASN A 56 -25.46 6.90 -4.30
C ASN A 56 -25.25 8.41 -4.47
N GLY A 57 -25.02 8.81 -5.72
CA GLY A 57 -24.89 10.18 -6.19
C GLY A 57 -24.23 10.15 -7.56
N ASN A 58 -24.96 10.51 -8.62
CA ASN A 58 -24.48 10.56 -10.00
C ASN A 58 -23.48 11.70 -10.20
N VAL A 59 -22.33 11.65 -9.53
CA VAL A 59 -21.20 12.56 -9.75
C VAL A 59 -20.13 11.78 -10.50
N ASN A 60 -19.88 12.18 -11.75
CA ASN A 60 -18.76 11.67 -12.55
C ASN A 60 -17.46 11.80 -11.74
N VAL A 61 -16.97 10.69 -11.18
CA VAL A 61 -15.75 10.61 -10.35
C VAL A 61 -14.48 10.98 -11.13
N HIS A 62 -14.58 11.19 -12.45
CA HIS A 62 -13.46 11.59 -13.32
C HIS A 62 -13.28 13.10 -13.48
N ILE A 63 -14.13 13.95 -12.89
CA ILE A 63 -13.96 15.40 -12.95
C ILE A 63 -13.35 15.87 -11.63
N ALA A 64 -12.03 15.83 -11.52
CA ALA A 64 -11.32 16.49 -10.43
C ALA A 64 -11.46 18.00 -10.64
N ALA A 65 -12.15 18.73 -9.77
CA ALA A 65 -12.25 20.19 -9.88
C ALA A 65 -10.84 20.79 -9.82
N ARG A 66 -10.49 21.56 -10.85
CA ARG A 66 -9.15 22.12 -11.03
C ARG A 66 -9.01 23.38 -10.19
N ASP A 67 -7.81 23.64 -9.66
CA ASP A 67 -7.45 24.96 -9.09
C ASP A 67 -7.41 26.05 -10.19
N ASN A 68 -7.31 25.62 -11.46
CA ASN A 68 -7.45 26.48 -12.62
C ASN A 68 -8.93 26.68 -12.96
N ASN A 69 -9.55 27.69 -12.34
CA ASN A 69 -10.77 28.44 -12.75
C ASN A 69 -11.65 27.80 -13.85
N ILE A 70 -12.20 26.60 -13.62
CA ILE A 70 -13.24 26.01 -14.47
C ILE A 70 -14.54 25.99 -13.68
N ASP A 71 -15.61 26.42 -14.32
CA ASP A 71 -16.91 26.71 -13.69
C ASP A 71 -17.43 25.56 -12.83
N LYS A 72 -17.94 25.96 -11.65
CA LYS A 72 -18.41 25.10 -10.57
C LYS A 72 -19.51 24.16 -11.05
N ILE A 73 -19.38 22.86 -10.76
CA ILE A 73 -20.49 21.90 -10.86
C ILE A 73 -21.45 22.16 -9.68
N PRO A 74 -22.78 22.19 -9.87
CA PRO A 74 -23.74 22.49 -8.80
C PRO A 74 -23.69 21.47 -7.65
N LYS A 75 -23.79 21.96 -6.40
CA LYS A 75 -23.95 21.15 -5.19
C LYS A 75 -25.36 20.55 -5.16
N GLU A 76 -25.47 19.23 -5.02
CA GLU A 76 -26.71 18.57 -4.61
C GLU A 76 -26.76 18.57 -3.07
N GLU A 77 -27.80 19.15 -2.50
CA GLU A 77 -28.04 19.23 -1.05
C GLU A 77 -28.43 17.85 -0.52
N LEU A 78 -27.60 17.25 0.34
CA LEU A 78 -27.93 16.03 1.07
C LEU A 78 -28.68 16.37 2.35
N GLU A 79 -29.90 15.83 2.47
CA GLU A 79 -30.74 15.90 3.67
C GLU A 79 -30.00 15.30 4.90
N LYS A 80 -30.01 16.04 6.00
CA LYS A 80 -29.53 15.55 7.30
C LYS A 80 -30.53 14.54 7.88
N LEU A 81 -30.10 13.30 8.06
CA LEU A 81 -30.78 12.36 8.95
C LEU A 81 -30.21 12.48 10.37
N GLU A 82 -31.09 12.69 11.35
CA GLU A 82 -30.74 12.66 12.77
C GLU A 82 -30.34 11.23 13.22
N PRO A 83 -29.34 11.09 14.11
CA PRO A 83 -28.90 9.79 14.58
C PRO A 83 -29.87 9.20 15.62
N LEU A 84 -30.38 8.00 15.35
CA LEU A 84 -31.04 7.16 16.34
C LEU A 84 -30.00 6.59 17.33
N ARG A 85 -30.12 7.02 18.59
CA ARG A 85 -29.33 6.59 19.74
C ARG A 85 -29.67 5.13 20.08
N LYS A 86 -28.69 4.23 20.03
CA LYS A 86 -28.72 2.93 20.74
C LYS A 86 -27.57 2.89 21.73
N GLN A 87 -27.89 2.52 22.97
CA GLN A 87 -26.92 2.28 24.05
C GLN A 87 -26.03 1.09 23.68
N GLU A 88 -24.73 1.32 23.65
CA GLU A 88 -23.71 0.28 23.60
C GLU A 88 -23.40 -0.17 25.04
N ALA A 89 -23.33 -1.49 25.23
CA ALA A 89 -22.78 -2.09 26.44
C ALA A 89 -21.25 -2.19 26.25
N ASP A 90 -20.51 -1.69 27.25
CA ASP A 90 -19.06 -1.75 27.31
C ASP A 90 -18.55 -3.19 27.22
N VAL A 91 -17.74 -3.47 26.20
CA VAL A 91 -16.82 -4.61 26.21
C VAL A 91 -15.41 -4.05 26.06
N ILE A 92 -14.71 -4.02 27.19
CA ILE A 92 -13.30 -3.63 27.30
C ILE A 92 -12.47 -4.68 26.55
N PRO A 93 -11.71 -4.34 25.50
CA PRO A 93 -10.73 -5.24 24.92
C PRO A 93 -9.59 -5.47 25.92
N ALA A 94 -9.24 -6.73 26.13
CA ALA A 94 -8.12 -7.10 26.98
C ALA A 94 -6.80 -6.53 26.42
N PRO A 95 -5.90 -6.01 27.28
CA PRO A 95 -4.63 -5.42 26.84
C PRO A 95 -3.70 -6.47 26.23
N GLU A 96 -3.16 -6.16 25.05
CA GLU A 96 -2.06 -6.93 24.46
C GLU A 96 -0.81 -6.76 25.34
N LEU A 97 -0.24 -7.88 25.77
CA LEU A 97 1.02 -7.92 26.49
C LEU A 97 2.15 -7.44 25.56
N PRO A 98 2.91 -6.39 25.94
CA PRO A 98 4.05 -5.94 25.17
C PRO A 98 5.15 -7.02 25.18
N ARG A 99 5.62 -7.42 23.99
CA ARG A 99 6.88 -8.17 23.86
C ARG A 99 8.03 -7.25 24.22
N SER A 100 8.85 -7.64 25.17
CA SER A 100 10.13 -6.99 25.45
C SER A 100 11.08 -7.21 24.26
N ILE A 101 11.40 -6.13 23.57
CA ILE A 101 12.50 -6.11 22.60
C ILE A 101 13.75 -5.71 23.39
N GLU A 102 14.70 -6.64 23.55
CA GLU A 102 16.05 -6.29 23.99
C GLU A 102 16.70 -5.41 22.91
N ASN A 103 16.70 -4.11 23.16
CA ASN A 103 17.44 -3.13 22.38
C ASN A 103 18.89 -3.10 22.90
N GLU A 104 19.78 -3.89 22.31
CA GLU A 104 21.20 -3.54 22.38
C GLU A 104 21.48 -2.35 21.44
N THR A 105 21.33 -1.13 21.98
CA THR A 105 21.99 0.07 21.47
C THR A 105 23.48 -0.04 21.76
N THR A 106 24.19 -0.78 20.92
CA THR A 106 25.59 -0.51 20.64
C THR A 106 25.72 -0.29 19.14
N SER A 107 26.40 0.79 18.75
CA SER A 107 26.76 1.05 17.36
C SER A 107 27.61 -0.11 16.84
N LYS A 108 26.96 -1.11 16.23
CA LYS A 108 27.66 -2.20 15.54
C LYS A 108 28.32 -1.66 14.27
N PRO A 109 29.52 -2.17 13.94
CA PRO A 109 30.37 -1.65 12.87
C PRO A 109 29.62 -1.65 11.54
N GLU A 110 29.93 -0.66 10.72
CA GLU A 110 29.47 -0.54 9.35
C GLU A 110 29.84 -1.83 8.60
N ILE A 111 28.88 -2.74 8.44
CA ILE A 111 29.11 -4.04 7.80
C ILE A 111 29.36 -3.76 6.32
N GLU A 112 30.58 -4.01 5.87
CA GLU A 112 30.99 -3.80 4.49
C GLU A 112 30.23 -4.74 3.51
N PRO A 113 30.03 -4.32 2.25
CA PRO A 113 29.48 -5.17 1.21
C PRO A 113 30.31 -6.45 1.04
N GLY A 114 29.67 -7.62 1.03
CA GLY A 114 30.36 -8.91 0.83
C GLY A 114 29.81 -10.04 1.68
N GLN A 115 30.23 -11.28 1.39
CA GLN A 115 29.90 -12.45 2.21
C GLN A 115 30.96 -12.66 3.29
N TYR A 116 30.52 -12.95 4.51
CA TYR A 116 31.39 -13.27 5.63
C TYR A 116 30.72 -14.29 6.56
N GLU A 117 31.55 -15.09 7.25
CA GLU A 117 31.08 -16.01 8.29
C GLU A 117 30.87 -15.24 9.60
N THR A 118 29.77 -15.49 10.28
CA THR A 118 29.45 -14.89 11.57
C THR A 118 28.58 -15.83 12.41
N THR A 119 28.34 -15.47 13.66
CA THR A 119 27.41 -16.17 14.54
C THR A 119 26.11 -15.40 14.62
N ILE A 120 24.99 -16.09 14.41
CA ILE A 120 23.64 -15.54 14.52
C ILE A 120 22.84 -16.35 15.53
N GLU A 121 21.76 -15.77 16.04
CA GLU A 121 20.84 -16.46 16.95
C GLU A 121 19.57 -16.88 16.22
N ILE A 122 19.20 -18.15 16.33
CA ILE A 122 17.95 -18.71 15.80
C ILE A 122 17.32 -19.55 16.91
N ALA A 123 16.07 -19.25 17.28
CA ALA A 123 15.34 -19.96 18.33
C ALA A 123 16.14 -20.09 19.65
N GLY A 124 16.80 -19.02 20.10
CA GLY A 124 17.59 -19.03 21.33
C GLY A 124 18.96 -19.73 21.23
N ARG A 125 19.39 -20.12 20.02
CA ARG A 125 20.66 -20.83 19.79
C ARG A 125 21.59 -20.05 18.88
N SER A 126 22.83 -19.86 19.34
CA SER A 126 23.92 -19.31 18.55
C SER A 126 24.42 -20.33 17.53
N VAL A 127 24.43 -19.96 16.26
CA VAL A 127 24.81 -20.82 15.13
C VAL A 127 25.68 -20.08 14.14
N LYS A 128 26.59 -20.81 13.50
CA LYS A 128 27.44 -20.28 12.42
C LYS A 128 26.61 -20.08 11.16
N ALA A 129 26.75 -18.90 10.55
CA ALA A 129 26.07 -18.53 9.33
C ALA A 129 26.99 -17.78 8.38
N ILE A 130 26.74 -17.91 7.09
CA ILE A 130 27.28 -17.04 6.05
C ILE A 130 26.24 -15.95 5.80
N VAL A 131 26.65 -14.70 5.92
CA VAL A 131 25.80 -13.53 5.76
C VAL A 131 26.40 -12.64 4.67
N THR A 132 25.55 -12.08 3.82
CA THR A 132 25.92 -10.97 2.94
C THR A 132 25.62 -9.66 3.64
N GLY A 133 26.59 -8.74 3.70
CA GLY A 133 26.40 -7.39 4.22
C GLY A 133 25.29 -6.62 3.49
N ARG A 134 24.82 -5.53 4.11
CA ARG A 134 23.78 -4.68 3.50
C ARG A 134 24.30 -4.08 2.18
N PRO A 135 23.51 -4.05 1.10
CA PRO A 135 23.93 -3.43 -0.15
C PRO A 135 24.04 -1.91 0.02
N ALA A 136 25.02 -1.30 -0.66
CA ALA A 136 25.14 0.15 -0.73
C ALA A 136 24.30 0.71 -1.89
N PHE A 137 23.40 1.66 -1.61
CA PHE A 137 22.74 2.45 -2.66
C PHE A 137 23.50 3.74 -2.89
N THR A 138 23.93 3.99 -4.13
CA THR A 138 24.53 5.26 -4.54
C THR A 138 23.75 5.82 -5.72
N PRO A 139 23.10 7.00 -5.57
CA PRO A 139 22.46 7.67 -6.70
C PRO A 139 23.47 7.99 -7.80
N THR A 140 23.03 7.95 -9.05
CA THR A 140 23.89 8.33 -10.18
C THR A 140 24.30 9.80 -10.10
N GLN A 141 25.43 10.15 -10.73
CA GLN A 141 25.88 11.53 -10.76
C GLN A 141 24.87 12.44 -11.47
N PHE A 142 24.26 11.96 -12.55
CA PHE A 142 23.20 12.65 -13.27
C PHE A 142 22.01 12.99 -12.36
N ASP A 143 21.54 12.03 -11.56
CA ASP A 143 20.38 12.22 -10.68
C ASP A 143 20.66 13.26 -9.57
N LYS A 144 21.90 13.31 -9.07
CA LYS A 144 22.35 14.30 -8.10
C LYS A 144 22.42 15.70 -8.71
N GLU A 145 23.06 15.84 -9.87
CA GLU A 145 23.23 17.12 -10.57
C GLU A 145 21.89 17.72 -11.01
N LYS A 146 20.94 16.88 -11.42
CA LYS A 146 19.58 17.31 -11.78
C LYS A 146 18.66 17.49 -10.56
N GLY A 147 19.13 17.20 -9.35
CA GLY A 147 18.36 17.39 -8.11
C GLY A 147 17.13 16.49 -8.01
N ILE A 148 17.18 15.29 -8.59
CA ILE A 148 16.09 14.30 -8.57
C ILE A 148 16.40 13.07 -7.70
N SER A 149 17.62 12.97 -7.17
CA SER A 149 17.94 11.99 -6.12
C SER A 149 17.33 12.38 -4.77
N ASN A 150 17.11 11.41 -3.86
CA ASN A 150 16.69 11.72 -2.49
C ASN A 150 17.73 12.65 -1.81
N PRO A 151 17.31 13.79 -1.23
CA PRO A 151 18.23 14.78 -0.66
C PRO A 151 18.99 14.29 0.58
N SER A 152 18.45 13.29 1.28
CA SER A 152 19.05 12.70 2.49
C SER A 152 19.54 11.26 2.26
N GLY A 153 19.43 10.75 1.03
CA GLY A 153 19.55 9.33 0.71
C GLY A 153 18.42 8.47 1.28
N TYR A 154 18.10 7.38 0.59
CA TYR A 154 17.21 6.34 1.11
C TYR A 154 17.78 4.97 0.76
N GLN A 155 17.61 4.02 1.68
CA GLN A 155 17.97 2.60 1.50
C GLN A 155 16.81 1.78 2.03
N ASN A 156 16.24 0.93 1.17
CA ASN A 156 15.11 0.09 1.53
C ASN A 156 15.58 -1.12 2.35
N ILE A 157 16.69 -1.73 1.94
CA ILE A 157 17.36 -2.83 2.66
C ILE A 157 18.26 -2.25 3.74
N THR A 158 17.95 -2.59 5.00
CA THR A 158 18.62 -2.02 6.18
C THR A 158 19.51 -3.00 6.91
N VAL A 159 19.41 -4.28 6.52
CA VAL A 159 20.03 -5.43 7.18
C VAL A 159 20.82 -6.24 6.17
N GLY A 160 21.72 -7.08 6.68
CA GLY A 160 22.34 -8.13 5.86
C GLY A 160 21.35 -9.23 5.49
N LYS A 161 21.77 -10.11 4.58
CA LYS A 161 21.00 -11.28 4.14
C LYS A 161 21.69 -12.55 4.62
N ILE A 162 20.96 -13.44 5.28
CA ILE A 162 21.47 -14.78 5.58
C ILE A 162 21.55 -15.56 4.26
N VAL A 163 22.73 -16.12 3.96
CA VAL A 163 22.97 -16.95 2.78
C VAL A 163 22.84 -18.42 3.16
N SER A 164 23.45 -18.81 4.28
CA SER A 164 23.37 -20.18 4.77
C SER A 164 23.63 -20.29 6.27
N VAL A 165 23.09 -21.31 6.90
CA VAL A 165 23.29 -21.64 8.32
C VAL A 165 23.79 -23.07 8.48
N THR A 166 24.71 -23.26 9.41
CA THR A 166 25.15 -24.59 9.84
C THR A 166 24.11 -25.21 10.75
N VAL A 167 23.31 -26.15 10.23
CA VAL A 167 22.21 -26.78 10.97
C VAL A 167 22.73 -27.91 11.87
N THR A 168 22.88 -27.62 13.16
CA THR A 168 23.29 -28.60 14.18
C THR A 168 22.09 -29.38 14.76
N LYS A 169 22.34 -30.43 15.54
CA LYS A 169 21.27 -31.19 16.21
C LYS A 169 20.55 -30.33 17.25
N GLU A 170 21.31 -29.49 17.95
CA GLU A 170 20.82 -28.57 18.97
C GLU A 170 19.91 -27.49 18.37
N LEU A 171 20.25 -26.99 17.17
CA LEU A 171 19.38 -26.04 16.46
C LEU A 171 18.06 -26.68 16.04
N ARG A 172 18.09 -27.89 15.47
CA ARG A 172 16.86 -28.61 15.08
C ARG A 172 15.94 -28.80 16.28
N GLU A 173 16.53 -29.18 17.40
CA GLU A 173 15.79 -29.40 18.64
C GLU A 173 15.19 -28.10 19.17
N ALA A 174 15.96 -26.99 19.17
CA ALA A 174 15.45 -25.70 19.62
C ALA A 174 14.29 -25.18 18.75
N VAL A 175 14.38 -25.31 17.42
CA VAL A 175 13.31 -24.91 16.52
C VAL A 175 12.06 -25.80 16.71
N ARG A 176 12.25 -27.11 16.89
CA ARG A 176 11.18 -28.06 17.22
C ARG A 176 10.48 -27.68 18.52
N GLU A 177 11.24 -27.49 19.59
CA GLU A 177 10.72 -27.13 20.91
C GLU A 177 10.00 -25.78 20.88
N ASN A 178 10.53 -24.79 20.15
CA ASN A 178 9.84 -23.52 19.96
C ASN A 178 8.50 -23.68 19.23
N ALA A 179 8.41 -24.56 18.23
CA ALA A 179 7.16 -24.83 17.52
C ALA A 179 6.12 -25.57 18.41
N ILE A 180 6.57 -26.40 19.35
CA ILE A 180 5.70 -27.14 20.29
C ILE A 180 5.25 -26.24 21.45
N ASN A 181 6.22 -25.60 22.11
CA ASN A 181 6.10 -25.02 23.44
C ASN A 181 6.38 -23.50 23.51
N GLY A 182 6.77 -22.85 22.41
CA GLY A 182 6.93 -21.39 22.38
C GLY A 182 5.62 -20.65 22.69
N ASP A 183 5.66 -19.33 22.86
CA ASP A 183 4.50 -18.53 23.29
C ASP A 183 3.24 -18.71 22.42
N ALA A 184 3.43 -19.05 21.14
CA ALA A 184 2.35 -19.38 20.20
C ALA A 184 2.47 -20.81 19.63
N GLY A 185 3.19 -21.69 20.33
CA GLY A 185 3.43 -23.07 19.92
C GLY A 185 2.16 -23.91 19.84
N LEU A 186 2.28 -25.10 19.25
CA LEU A 186 1.20 -26.05 19.03
C LEU A 186 0.42 -26.37 20.31
N PHE A 187 1.11 -26.40 21.46
CA PHE A 187 0.53 -26.75 22.75
C PHE A 187 0.57 -25.58 23.75
N ASN A 188 0.58 -24.35 23.26
CA ASN A 188 0.54 -23.14 24.10
C ASN A 188 -0.34 -22.02 23.50
N ASP A 189 -1.03 -22.28 22.38
CA ASP A 189 -1.93 -21.29 21.80
C ASP A 189 -3.31 -21.24 22.47
N THR A 190 -4.16 -20.33 21.99
CA THR A 190 -5.52 -20.12 22.46
C THR A 190 -6.40 -21.39 22.35
N PRO A 191 -6.62 -22.02 21.17
CA PRO A 191 -7.32 -23.31 21.09
C PRO A 191 -6.85 -24.37 22.07
N PHE A 192 -5.54 -24.57 22.22
CA PHE A 192 -5.02 -25.55 23.16
C PHE A 192 -5.38 -25.19 24.61
N LYS A 193 -5.20 -23.92 25.01
CA LYS A 193 -5.55 -23.41 26.33
C LYS A 193 -7.04 -23.57 26.62
N VAL A 194 -7.91 -23.20 25.68
CA VAL A 194 -9.38 -23.34 25.82
C VAL A 194 -9.75 -24.80 26.07
N VAL A 195 -9.28 -25.73 25.22
CA VAL A 195 -9.63 -27.16 25.34
C VAL A 195 -9.10 -27.74 26.65
N THR A 196 -7.85 -27.46 27.00
CA THR A 196 -7.23 -28.01 28.22
C THR A 196 -7.82 -27.41 29.49
N GLN A 197 -8.10 -26.11 29.52
CA GLN A 197 -8.75 -25.46 30.66
C GLN A 197 -10.15 -26.05 30.89
N SER A 198 -10.98 -26.16 29.84
CA SER A 198 -12.31 -26.76 29.93
C SER A 198 -12.28 -28.17 30.53
N PHE A 199 -11.37 -29.04 30.07
CA PHE A 199 -11.25 -30.39 30.66
C PHE A 199 -10.72 -30.37 32.10
N ASN A 200 -9.81 -29.44 32.44
CA ASN A 200 -9.32 -29.28 33.82
C ASN A 200 -10.41 -28.79 34.78
N GLU A 201 -11.37 -28.02 34.28
CA GLU A 201 -12.56 -27.57 35.03
C GLU A 201 -13.63 -28.68 35.15
N GLY A 202 -13.40 -29.84 34.55
CA GLY A 202 -14.28 -31.01 34.63
C GLY A 202 -15.43 -31.00 33.62
N GLU A 203 -15.37 -30.16 32.58
CA GLU A 203 -16.39 -30.12 31.53
C GLU A 203 -16.45 -31.44 30.75
N SER A 204 -17.65 -31.83 30.33
CA SER A 204 -17.84 -33.02 29.48
C SER A 204 -17.37 -32.75 28.06
N ILE A 205 -17.02 -33.82 27.33
CA ILE A 205 -16.55 -33.73 25.94
C ILE A 205 -17.59 -33.07 25.02
N GLU A 206 -18.88 -33.28 25.26
CA GLU A 206 -19.96 -32.64 24.52
C GLU A 206 -19.95 -31.12 24.72
N THR A 207 -19.70 -30.65 25.95
CA THR A 207 -19.58 -29.23 26.27
C THR A 207 -18.37 -28.61 25.57
N VAL A 208 -17.20 -29.24 25.67
CA VAL A 208 -15.99 -28.74 24.99
C VAL A 208 -16.16 -28.75 23.47
N GLY A 209 -16.77 -29.79 22.92
CA GLY A 209 -17.13 -29.87 21.51
C GLY A 209 -18.10 -28.77 21.07
N ALA A 210 -19.05 -28.40 21.92
CA ALA A 210 -19.96 -27.27 21.67
C ALA A 210 -19.24 -25.93 21.72
N ILE A 211 -18.33 -25.70 22.67
CA ILE A 211 -17.50 -24.48 22.75
C ILE A 211 -16.72 -24.29 21.44
N LEU A 212 -16.04 -25.35 20.96
CA LEU A 212 -15.31 -25.31 19.69
C LEU A 212 -16.26 -25.02 18.51
N ARG A 213 -17.43 -25.66 18.47
CA ARG A 213 -18.43 -25.46 17.41
C ARG A 213 -18.94 -24.01 17.36
N HIS A 214 -19.14 -23.38 18.51
CA HIS A 214 -19.61 -22.00 18.62
C HIS A 214 -18.48 -20.97 18.39
N ASN A 215 -17.22 -21.38 18.49
CA ASN A 215 -16.06 -20.54 18.22
C ASN A 215 -15.36 -20.95 16.91
N LYS A 216 -15.89 -20.44 15.79
CA LYS A 216 -15.42 -20.77 14.43
C LYS A 216 -13.91 -20.56 14.25
N THR A 217 -13.36 -19.44 14.72
CA THR A 217 -11.93 -19.14 14.56
C THR A 217 -11.04 -20.14 15.29
N THR A 218 -11.40 -20.48 16.53
CA THR A 218 -10.68 -21.49 17.32
C THR A 218 -10.75 -22.87 16.67
N TRP A 219 -11.92 -23.25 16.15
CA TRP A 219 -12.10 -24.50 15.44
C TRP A 219 -11.26 -24.58 14.16
N GLU A 220 -11.32 -23.55 13.30
CA GLU A 220 -10.56 -23.49 12.06
C GLU A 220 -9.04 -23.56 12.31
N ASN A 221 -8.56 -22.85 13.34
CA ASN A 221 -7.16 -22.92 13.74
C ASN A 221 -6.76 -24.33 14.20
N LEU A 222 -7.56 -24.96 15.06
CA LEU A 222 -7.30 -26.32 15.53
C LEU A 222 -7.27 -27.34 14.38
N VAL A 223 -8.20 -27.22 13.43
CA VAL A 223 -8.23 -28.04 12.20
C VAL A 223 -6.98 -27.80 11.36
N GLN A 224 -6.55 -26.55 11.18
CA GLN A 224 -5.35 -26.21 10.41
C GLN A 224 -4.07 -26.82 11.02
N ARG A 225 -3.96 -26.81 12.35
CA ARG A 225 -2.75 -27.22 13.07
C ARG A 225 -2.66 -28.72 13.33
N PHE A 226 -3.78 -29.38 13.59
CA PHE A 226 -3.81 -30.80 13.98
C PHE A 226 -4.66 -31.69 13.06
N GLY A 227 -5.42 -31.12 12.13
CA GLY A 227 -6.40 -31.87 11.35
C GLY A 227 -5.81 -33.01 10.53
N GLN A 228 -4.62 -32.83 9.95
CA GLN A 228 -3.92 -33.87 9.19
C GLN A 228 -3.61 -35.08 10.08
N LEU A 229 -3.13 -34.84 11.30
CA LEU A 229 -2.89 -35.90 12.28
C LEU A 229 -4.22 -36.54 12.74
N PHE A 230 -5.20 -35.74 13.15
CA PHE A 230 -6.42 -36.23 13.78
C PHE A 230 -7.36 -37.00 12.85
N ASP A 231 -7.34 -36.68 11.55
CA ASP A 231 -8.08 -37.44 10.54
C ASP A 231 -7.31 -38.68 10.06
N SER A 232 -6.03 -38.80 10.39
CA SER A 232 -5.20 -39.95 10.03
C SER A 232 -5.40 -41.13 11.01
N PRO A 233 -5.37 -42.39 10.51
CA PRO A 233 -5.33 -43.57 11.39
C PRO A 233 -4.06 -43.63 12.25
N ASN A 234 -3.01 -42.88 11.90
CA ASN A 234 -1.76 -42.84 12.65
C ASN A 234 -1.88 -42.10 14.00
N VAL A 235 -2.92 -41.29 14.24
CA VAL A 235 -3.08 -40.49 15.47
C VAL A 235 -2.90 -41.33 16.75
N VAL A 236 -3.34 -42.59 16.71
CA VAL A 236 -3.25 -43.55 17.82
C VAL A 236 -1.81 -43.73 18.32
N LYS A 237 -0.82 -43.65 17.42
CA LYS A 237 0.60 -43.77 17.77
C LYS A 237 1.07 -42.61 18.66
N PHE A 238 0.41 -41.46 18.58
CA PHE A 238 0.78 -40.20 19.23
C PHE A 238 -0.02 -39.89 20.50
N LEU A 239 -0.95 -40.77 20.88
CA LEU A 239 -1.69 -40.66 22.13
C LEU A 239 -0.85 -41.12 23.33
N ASN A 240 -1.15 -40.61 24.53
CA ASN A 240 -0.61 -41.18 25.77
C ASN A 240 -1.08 -42.64 25.95
N SER A 241 -0.34 -43.43 26.74
CA SER A 241 -0.58 -44.88 26.86
C SER A 241 -2.00 -45.24 27.29
N LYS A 242 -2.64 -44.43 28.14
CA LYS A 242 -4.02 -44.64 28.59
C LYS A 242 -5.00 -44.40 27.44
N ALA A 243 -4.90 -43.26 26.78
CA ALA A 243 -5.77 -42.89 25.67
C ALA A 243 -5.60 -43.83 24.47
N GLN A 244 -4.40 -44.35 24.23
CA GLN A 244 -4.16 -45.34 23.18
C GLN A 244 -4.99 -46.62 23.38
N ALA A 245 -5.16 -47.06 24.62
CA ALA A 245 -5.98 -48.22 24.97
C ALA A 245 -7.49 -47.92 24.88
N GLU A 246 -7.91 -46.69 25.23
CA GLU A 246 -9.33 -46.27 25.21
C GLU A 246 -9.84 -45.92 23.80
N TYR A 247 -8.95 -45.50 22.90
CA TYR A 247 -9.31 -44.97 21.58
C TYR A 247 -10.26 -45.85 20.76
N PRO A 248 -10.08 -47.20 20.66
CA PRO A 248 -10.97 -48.05 19.86
C PRO A 248 -12.44 -48.03 20.32
N GLN A 249 -12.67 -47.79 21.62
CA GLN A 249 -14.02 -47.65 22.17
C GLN A 249 -14.49 -46.20 22.02
N LYS A 250 -13.65 -45.23 22.43
CA LYS A 250 -13.98 -43.81 22.43
C LYS A 250 -14.35 -43.25 21.06
N ILE A 251 -13.68 -43.69 19.99
CA ILE A 251 -13.99 -43.21 18.63
C ILE A 251 -15.44 -43.47 18.20
N ARG A 252 -16.10 -44.49 18.77
CA ARG A 252 -17.50 -44.83 18.49
C ARG A 252 -18.49 -43.96 19.27
N GLU A 253 -18.03 -43.30 20.33
CA GLU A 253 -18.85 -42.47 21.21
C GLU A 253 -18.94 -41.02 20.72
N PHE A 254 -17.92 -40.53 19.99
CA PHE A 254 -17.91 -39.17 19.46
C PHE A 254 -19.03 -38.97 18.43
N LYS A 255 -19.89 -37.99 18.67
CA LYS A 255 -21.01 -37.64 17.78
C LYS A 255 -20.57 -36.62 16.74
N THR A 256 -19.60 -35.76 17.06
CA THR A 256 -19.09 -34.76 16.12
C THR A 256 -17.57 -34.70 16.02
N LYS A 257 -17.07 -34.03 14.99
CA LYS A 257 -15.63 -33.88 14.72
C LYS A 257 -14.96 -33.05 15.82
N GLU A 258 -15.64 -32.05 16.34
CA GLU A 258 -15.18 -31.18 17.42
C GLU A 258 -14.95 -31.95 18.72
N GLU A 259 -15.89 -32.84 19.09
CA GLU A 259 -15.74 -33.73 20.25
C GLU A 259 -14.50 -34.64 20.09
N LYS A 260 -14.40 -35.32 18.94
CA LYS A 260 -13.23 -36.16 18.61
C LYS A 260 -11.93 -35.37 18.74
N TYR A 261 -11.89 -34.17 18.18
CA TYR A 261 -10.68 -33.34 18.12
C TYR A 261 -10.29 -32.78 19.49
N ALA A 262 -11.27 -32.34 20.30
CA ALA A 262 -11.04 -31.92 21.67
C ALA A 262 -10.41 -33.05 22.50
N TRP A 263 -11.00 -34.25 22.43
CA TRP A 263 -10.48 -35.41 23.17
C TRP A 263 -9.10 -35.83 22.69
N LEU A 264 -8.88 -35.87 21.38
CA LEU A 264 -7.56 -36.19 20.81
C LEU A 264 -6.50 -35.20 21.29
N LEU A 265 -6.79 -33.89 21.22
CA LEU A 265 -5.85 -32.84 21.63
C LEU A 265 -5.46 -32.96 23.11
N ALA A 266 -6.43 -33.19 23.99
CA ALA A 266 -6.20 -33.38 25.43
C ALA A 266 -5.37 -34.64 25.76
N ASN A 267 -5.33 -35.60 24.84
CA ASN A 267 -4.69 -36.91 25.06
C ASN A 267 -3.43 -37.16 24.21
N LEU A 268 -2.96 -36.15 23.46
CA LEU A 268 -1.69 -36.23 22.76
C LEU A 268 -0.51 -36.34 23.74
N ASP A 269 0.45 -37.20 23.42
CA ASP A 269 1.74 -37.27 24.09
C ASP A 269 2.74 -36.39 23.34
N LYS A 270 3.02 -35.21 23.91
CA LYS A 270 3.93 -34.20 23.33
C LYS A 270 5.33 -34.76 23.05
N THR A 271 5.78 -35.75 23.82
CA THR A 271 7.14 -36.32 23.70
C THR A 271 7.34 -37.12 22.41
N LYS A 272 6.24 -37.50 21.74
CA LYS A 272 6.27 -38.30 20.51
C LYS A 272 6.54 -37.50 19.23
N PHE A 273 6.46 -36.17 19.30
CA PHE A 273 6.66 -35.28 18.13
C PHE A 273 8.13 -34.87 18.00
N THR A 274 9.00 -35.81 17.62
CA THR A 274 10.47 -35.67 17.72
C THR A 274 11.17 -35.11 16.49
N ARG A 275 10.44 -34.81 15.40
CA ARG A 275 11.05 -34.47 14.10
C ARG A 275 10.37 -33.28 13.43
N ILE A 276 11.18 -32.50 12.72
CA ILE A 276 10.72 -31.47 11.80
C ILE A 276 10.71 -31.99 10.35
N GLY A 277 9.90 -31.37 9.49
CA GLY A 277 9.77 -31.72 8.08
C GLY A 277 11.04 -31.45 7.26
N SER A 278 11.18 -32.17 6.13
CA SER A 278 12.28 -31.95 5.18
C SER A 278 12.30 -30.54 4.60
N ARG A 279 11.14 -29.93 4.43
CA ARG A 279 10.98 -28.52 4.03
C ARG A 279 11.49 -27.57 5.12
N ALA A 280 11.12 -27.79 6.37
CA ALA A 280 11.65 -27.02 7.50
C ALA A 280 13.17 -27.13 7.60
N GLU A 281 13.73 -28.33 7.40
CA GLU A 281 15.17 -28.55 7.38
C GLU A 281 15.86 -27.77 6.25
N ALA A 282 15.26 -27.73 5.05
CA ALA A 282 15.80 -26.96 3.92
C ALA A 282 15.79 -25.46 4.20
N TYR A 283 14.69 -24.93 4.73
CA TYR A 283 14.57 -23.51 5.09
C TYR A 283 15.44 -23.10 6.26
N LEU A 284 15.65 -24.00 7.23
CA LEU A 284 16.57 -23.76 8.33
C LEU A 284 18.02 -23.58 7.85
N LYS A 285 18.43 -24.29 6.79
CA LYS A 285 19.73 -24.09 6.13
C LYS A 285 19.85 -22.72 5.46
N GLU A 286 18.74 -22.11 5.05
CA GLU A 286 18.68 -20.75 4.51
C GLU A 286 18.53 -19.68 5.63
N GLY A 287 18.43 -20.09 6.90
CA GLY A 287 18.26 -19.20 8.05
C GLY A 287 16.81 -18.90 8.44
N TYR A 288 15.85 -19.58 7.83
CA TYR A 288 14.44 -19.46 8.15
C TYR A 288 14.03 -20.51 9.20
N ALA A 289 13.51 -20.07 10.34
CA ALA A 289 12.95 -20.92 11.37
C ALA A 289 11.43 -21.09 11.18
N LEU A 290 10.90 -22.23 11.65
CA LEU A 290 9.48 -22.50 11.71
C LEU A 290 8.76 -21.41 12.51
N ASP A 291 7.73 -20.79 11.94
CA ASP A 291 6.87 -19.89 12.69
C ASP A 291 5.94 -20.71 13.60
N PRO A 292 6.03 -20.57 14.94
CA PRO A 292 5.20 -21.33 15.87
C PRO A 292 3.71 -21.06 15.69
N ARG A 293 3.29 -19.83 15.33
CA ARG A 293 1.87 -19.47 15.15
C ARG A 293 1.20 -20.27 14.03
N ASN A 294 2.00 -20.62 13.03
CA ASN A 294 1.55 -21.29 11.81
C ASN A 294 2.01 -22.76 11.75
N ALA A 295 2.58 -23.26 12.84
CA ALA A 295 3.04 -24.64 12.93
C ALA A 295 1.85 -25.61 12.90
N PHE A 296 2.05 -26.75 12.26
CA PHE A 296 1.12 -27.86 12.17
C PHE A 296 1.84 -29.21 12.33
N ILE A 297 1.07 -30.25 12.60
CA ILE A 297 1.54 -31.64 12.67
C ILE A 297 0.85 -32.43 11.57
N ASN A 298 1.65 -33.08 10.73
CA ASN A 298 1.13 -33.92 9.65
C ASN A 298 0.68 -35.31 10.14
N GLU A 299 0.19 -36.14 9.21
CA GLU A 299 -0.29 -37.50 9.47
C GLU A 299 0.74 -38.46 10.09
N ASP A 300 2.04 -38.14 10.00
CA ASP A 300 3.15 -38.95 10.51
C ASP A 300 3.77 -38.36 11.79
N GLY A 301 3.14 -37.35 12.38
CA GLY A 301 3.65 -36.69 13.59
C GLY A 301 4.88 -35.81 13.34
N VAL A 302 5.12 -35.41 12.10
CA VAL A 302 6.21 -34.51 11.71
C VAL A 302 5.71 -33.07 11.82
N ILE A 303 6.49 -32.23 12.51
CA ILE A 303 6.17 -30.81 12.69
C ILE A 303 6.65 -30.02 11.47
N ASP A 304 5.78 -29.17 10.95
CA ASP A 304 6.13 -28.21 9.92
C ASP A 304 5.34 -26.92 10.10
N SER A 305 5.52 -25.92 9.24
CA SER A 305 4.77 -24.67 9.30
C SER A 305 4.32 -24.19 7.93
N TYR A 306 3.21 -23.47 7.88
CA TYR A 306 2.78 -22.75 6.68
C TYR A 306 3.61 -21.47 6.46
N ALA A 307 4.40 -21.09 7.45
CA ALA A 307 5.15 -19.85 7.49
C ALA A 307 6.52 -20.03 8.17
N TYR A 308 7.52 -19.26 7.73
CA TYR A 308 8.86 -19.29 8.30
C TYR A 308 9.42 -17.88 8.39
N SER A 309 10.12 -17.58 9.47
CA SER A 309 10.70 -16.27 9.77
C SER A 309 12.22 -16.34 9.87
N VAL A 310 12.88 -15.23 9.53
CA VAL A 310 14.29 -15.01 9.87
C VAL A 310 14.38 -14.27 11.21
N PRO A 311 15.52 -14.32 11.92
CA PRO A 311 15.72 -13.49 13.10
C PRO A 311 15.49 -12.00 12.78
N ASP A 312 14.93 -11.24 13.73
CA ASP A 312 14.49 -9.85 13.51
C ASP A 312 15.60 -8.95 12.95
N LYS A 313 16.85 -9.15 13.39
CA LYS A 313 18.04 -8.44 12.89
C LYS A 313 18.30 -8.64 11.38
N TYR A 314 17.75 -9.69 10.79
CA TYR A 314 17.85 -10.01 9.36
C TYR A 314 16.50 -9.87 8.64
N ASN A 315 15.45 -9.47 9.36
CA ASN A 315 14.15 -9.18 8.78
C ASN A 315 14.15 -7.76 8.21
N GLY A 316 14.29 -7.68 6.88
CA GLY A 316 14.40 -6.41 6.18
C GLY A 316 13.17 -5.50 6.32
N VAL A 317 11.96 -6.07 6.42
CA VAL A 317 10.74 -5.27 6.56
C VAL A 317 10.63 -4.70 7.98
N VAL A 318 10.73 -5.54 9.01
CA VAL A 318 10.67 -5.11 10.42
C VAL A 318 11.75 -4.08 10.69
N SER A 319 12.99 -4.38 10.30
CA SER A 319 14.12 -3.48 10.52
C SER A 319 13.98 -2.16 9.74
N ARG A 320 13.40 -2.18 8.53
CA ARG A 320 13.10 -0.95 7.78
C ARG A 320 12.04 -0.11 8.48
N VAL A 321 10.92 -0.71 8.87
CA VAL A 321 9.81 0.00 9.52
C VAL A 321 10.27 0.59 10.85
N THR A 322 10.94 -0.19 11.71
CA THR A 322 11.48 0.29 12.99
C THR A 322 12.45 1.45 12.79
N ARG A 323 13.39 1.32 11.85
CA ARG A 323 14.33 2.40 11.52
C ARG A 323 13.58 3.63 11.03
N ASP A 324 12.68 3.49 10.06
CA ASP A 324 11.99 4.62 9.46
C ASP A 324 11.10 5.33 10.51
N ASN A 325 10.43 4.57 11.38
CA ASN A 325 9.70 5.11 12.54
C ASN A 325 10.62 5.88 13.51
N LEU A 326 11.84 5.39 13.76
CA LEU A 326 12.74 6.01 14.72
C LEU A 326 13.45 7.26 14.17
N ILE A 327 14.07 7.14 12.99
CA ILE A 327 15.04 8.14 12.49
C ILE A 327 14.51 8.98 11.32
N ARG A 328 13.56 8.45 10.52
CA ARG A 328 13.04 9.18 9.35
C ARG A 328 11.87 10.08 9.71
N ARG A 329 11.00 9.63 10.62
CA ARG A 329 9.96 10.49 11.20
C ARG A 329 10.55 11.66 11.98
N VAL A 330 9.79 12.73 12.05
CA VAL A 330 10.10 13.91 12.86
C VAL A 330 9.79 13.60 14.32
N PHE A 331 8.55 13.18 14.60
CA PHE A 331 8.14 12.62 15.89
C PHE A 331 8.40 11.12 15.92
N GLY A 332 9.68 10.74 15.91
CA GLY A 332 10.09 9.35 15.77
C GLY A 332 9.98 8.51 17.05
N TYR A 333 9.82 7.21 16.89
CA TYR A 333 9.65 6.23 17.97
C TYR A 333 10.22 4.86 17.59
N ASN A 334 10.71 4.11 18.58
CA ASN A 334 11.35 2.81 18.35
C ASN A 334 10.31 1.68 18.40
N SER A 335 9.61 1.45 17.29
CA SER A 335 8.62 0.37 17.18
C SER A 335 8.55 -0.17 15.75
N PRO A 336 8.37 -1.48 15.57
CA PRO A 336 8.07 -2.07 14.26
C PRO A 336 6.62 -1.83 13.81
N TYR A 337 5.77 -1.28 14.68
CA TYR A 337 4.36 -1.01 14.39
C TYR A 337 4.16 0.41 13.88
N THR A 338 3.14 0.59 13.05
CA THR A 338 2.76 1.88 12.47
C THR A 338 1.66 2.53 13.31
N ARG A 339 1.30 3.77 13.01
CA ARG A 339 0.20 4.44 13.73
C ARG A 339 -1.15 3.87 13.31
N SER A 340 -2.04 3.64 14.26
CA SER A 340 -3.44 3.28 14.00
C SER A 340 -4.20 4.42 13.28
N PRO A 341 -5.38 4.18 12.69
CA PRO A 341 -6.20 5.24 12.10
C PRO A 341 -6.47 6.41 13.06
N ASP A 342 -6.77 6.13 14.32
CA ASP A 342 -7.03 7.15 15.33
C ASP A 342 -5.76 7.91 15.70
N ASP A 343 -4.63 7.22 15.84
CA ASP A 343 -3.34 7.89 16.10
C ASP A 343 -2.94 8.82 14.95
N VAL A 344 -3.17 8.40 13.70
CA VAL A 344 -2.94 9.22 12.50
C VAL A 344 -3.83 10.46 12.54
N ARG A 345 -5.14 10.32 12.81
CA ARG A 345 -6.10 11.42 12.92
C ARG A 345 -5.68 12.41 14.02
N ASP A 346 -5.48 11.89 15.22
CA ASP A 346 -5.30 12.68 16.43
C ASP A 346 -3.87 13.13 16.64
N GLY A 347 -2.94 12.74 15.74
CA GLY A 347 -1.55 13.14 15.80
C GLY A 347 -0.85 12.60 17.03
N ILE A 348 -1.22 11.39 17.42
CA ILE A 348 -0.61 10.65 18.51
C ILE A 348 0.58 9.89 17.93
N TYR A 349 1.70 9.99 18.62
CA TYR A 349 2.93 9.29 18.28
C TYR A 349 3.32 8.45 19.49
N PRO A 350 3.58 7.13 19.34
CA PRO A 350 4.04 6.29 20.44
C PRO A 350 5.25 6.91 21.16
N GLY A 351 5.21 6.95 22.50
CA GLY A 351 6.27 7.57 23.30
C GLY A 351 6.26 9.12 23.34
N TRP A 352 5.23 9.77 22.81
CA TRP A 352 5.03 11.21 22.89
C TRP A 352 3.77 11.58 23.68
N GLU A 353 3.85 12.68 24.42
CA GLU A 353 2.72 13.34 25.07
C GLU A 353 2.31 14.55 24.24
N LYS A 354 1.02 14.65 23.90
CA LYS A 354 0.43 15.76 23.15
C LYS A 354 -0.44 16.60 24.08
N GLN A 355 -0.11 17.88 24.21
CA GLN A 355 -0.83 18.84 25.03
C GLN A 355 -1.37 19.97 24.15
N LYS A 356 -2.67 20.27 24.24
CA LYS A 356 -3.28 21.44 23.58
C LYS A 356 -2.89 22.72 24.31
N LEU A 357 -2.46 23.73 23.58
CA LEU A 357 -2.16 25.05 24.14
C LEU A 357 -3.43 25.89 24.26
N ASP A 358 -3.55 26.63 25.37
CA ASP A 358 -4.59 27.66 25.50
C ASP A 358 -4.12 28.96 24.86
N LEU A 359 -4.63 29.22 23.65
CA LEU A 359 -4.21 30.35 22.82
C LEU A 359 -4.58 31.73 23.41
N ALA A 360 -5.48 31.79 24.40
CA ALA A 360 -5.82 33.04 25.07
C ALA A 360 -4.78 33.46 26.11
N SER A 361 -4.10 32.49 26.73
CA SER A 361 -3.15 32.71 27.83
C SER A 361 -1.70 32.43 27.46
N ASP A 362 -1.43 31.67 26.39
CA ASP A 362 -0.08 31.30 25.96
C ASP A 362 0.79 32.53 25.61
N GLU A 363 1.98 32.61 26.19
CA GLU A 363 2.87 33.77 26.06
C GLU A 363 3.34 34.02 24.63
N VAL A 364 3.50 32.96 23.84
CA VAL A 364 3.98 33.02 22.46
C VAL A 364 2.83 33.27 21.49
N PHE A 365 1.69 32.60 21.70
CA PHE A 365 0.62 32.56 20.71
C PHE A 365 -0.53 33.56 20.93
N LYS A 366 -0.69 34.12 22.13
CA LYS A 366 -1.77 35.09 22.42
C LYS A 366 -1.82 36.29 21.48
N LYS A 367 -0.65 36.77 21.02
CA LYS A 367 -0.54 37.93 20.12
C LYS A 367 -1.17 37.72 18.74
N TYR A 368 -1.37 36.47 18.32
CA TYR A 368 -1.97 36.16 17.01
C TYR A 368 -3.49 36.13 17.03
N GLN A 369 -4.13 36.25 18.21
CA GLN A 369 -5.59 36.37 18.37
C GLN A 369 -6.35 35.27 17.60
N ILE A 370 -5.87 34.03 17.70
CA ILE A 370 -6.48 32.87 17.06
C ILE A 370 -7.74 32.53 17.84
N SER A 371 -8.90 32.70 17.22
CA SER A 371 -10.19 32.38 17.83
C SER A 371 -10.34 30.86 18.03
N SER A 372 -10.98 30.45 19.12
CA SER A 372 -11.27 29.04 19.42
C SER A 372 -12.15 28.34 18.37
N ASN A 373 -12.94 29.10 17.61
CA ASN A 373 -13.79 28.60 16.53
C ASN A 373 -13.15 28.71 15.13
N SER A 374 -11.89 29.14 15.04
CA SER A 374 -11.21 29.34 13.75
C SER A 374 -10.89 28.04 13.03
N GLY A 375 -11.05 26.87 13.65
CA GLY A 375 -10.58 25.60 13.09
C GLY A 375 -9.05 25.46 13.10
N ILE A 376 -8.34 26.35 13.82
CA ILE A 376 -6.89 26.28 14.02
C ILE A 376 -6.63 25.93 15.49
N ASN A 377 -5.82 24.89 15.71
CA ASN A 377 -5.38 24.47 17.05
C ASN A 377 -3.85 24.37 17.08
N ILE A 378 -3.25 24.64 18.23
CA ILE A 378 -1.81 24.48 18.43
C ILE A 378 -1.56 23.53 19.60
N PHE A 379 -0.64 22.60 19.41
CA PHE A 379 -0.25 21.61 20.39
C PHE A 379 1.25 21.65 20.63
N LYS A 380 1.64 21.32 21.85
CA LYS A 380 3.01 20.98 22.20
C LYS A 380 3.12 19.47 22.34
N LEU A 381 4.08 18.89 21.65
CA LEU A 381 4.44 17.48 21.80
C LEU A 381 5.75 17.39 22.58
N LYS A 382 5.80 16.52 23.58
CA LYS A 382 7.01 16.23 24.36
C LYS A 382 7.25 14.73 24.41
N ARG A 383 8.48 14.29 24.19
CA ARG A 383 8.84 12.88 24.31
C ARG A 383 8.73 12.46 25.79
N LYS A 384 8.14 11.29 26.06
CA LYS A 384 7.96 10.73 27.40
C LYS A 384 9.29 10.19 27.96
N ASP A 385 10.02 9.43 27.14
CA ASP A 385 11.29 8.81 27.52
C ASP A 385 12.46 9.53 26.84
N GLU A 386 13.51 9.88 27.58
CA GLU A 386 14.72 10.45 26.99
C GLU A 386 15.51 9.36 26.27
N ILE A 387 15.49 9.38 24.93
CA ILE A 387 16.49 8.68 24.12
C ILE A 387 17.70 9.59 24.05
N ASP A 388 18.85 9.13 24.56
CA ASP A 388 20.12 9.87 24.54
C ASP A 388 20.75 9.85 23.13
N ASP A 389 20.01 10.36 22.15
CA ASP A 389 20.51 10.67 20.81
C ASP A 389 20.24 12.16 20.54
N PRO A 390 21.29 13.01 20.47
CA PRO A 390 21.13 14.44 20.24
C PRO A 390 20.52 14.78 18.87
N LYS A 391 20.43 13.82 17.94
CA LYS A 391 19.78 14.00 16.63
C LYS A 391 18.28 13.81 16.69
N LEU A 392 17.73 13.22 17.74
CA LEU A 392 16.30 12.98 17.89
C LEU A 392 15.60 14.18 18.54
N LEU A 393 14.42 14.50 18.03
CA LEU A 393 13.61 15.58 18.55
C LEU A 393 13.12 15.22 19.98
N LYS A 394 13.19 16.19 20.90
CA LYS A 394 12.73 16.06 22.29
C LYS A 394 11.35 16.71 22.53
N GLN A 395 11.09 17.82 21.86
CA GLN A 395 9.80 18.53 21.90
C GLN A 395 9.54 19.20 20.55
N GLY A 396 8.28 19.46 20.22
CA GLY A 396 7.91 20.19 19.01
C GLY A 396 6.56 20.88 19.13
N VAL A 397 6.34 21.86 18.26
CA VAL A 397 5.07 22.59 18.14
C VAL A 397 4.33 22.12 16.89
N VAL A 398 3.05 21.79 17.06
CA VAL A 398 2.19 21.27 15.99
C VAL A 398 1.03 22.23 15.78
N VAL A 399 0.84 22.70 14.55
CA VAL A 399 -0.29 23.53 14.15
C VAL A 399 -1.25 22.67 13.33
N GLU A 400 -2.46 22.52 13.81
CA GLU A 400 -3.55 21.79 13.15
C GLU A 400 -4.54 22.79 12.55
N ILE A 401 -4.93 22.55 11.30
CA ILE A 401 -5.79 23.43 10.51
C ILE A 401 -6.88 22.59 9.88
N ASP A 402 -8.14 22.87 10.19
CA ASP A 402 -9.27 22.27 9.50
C ASP A 402 -9.65 23.13 8.28
N ALA A 403 -9.31 22.65 7.08
CA ALA A 403 -9.59 23.37 5.85
C ALA A 403 -11.07 23.36 5.45
N SER A 404 -11.92 22.56 6.10
CA SER A 404 -13.37 22.64 5.91
C SER A 404 -13.98 23.85 6.63
N ASN A 405 -13.26 24.43 7.60
CA ASN A 405 -13.65 25.67 8.27
C ASN A 405 -13.29 26.89 7.40
N PRO A 406 -14.26 27.67 6.90
CA PRO A 406 -13.97 28.79 6.00
C PRO A 406 -13.07 29.87 6.63
N GLU A 407 -13.22 30.12 7.93
CA GLU A 407 -12.41 31.14 8.62
C GLU A 407 -10.99 30.65 8.86
N GLY A 408 -10.83 29.36 9.20
CA GLY A 408 -9.52 28.71 9.31
C GLY A 408 -8.78 28.72 7.99
N TYR A 409 -9.44 28.29 6.93
CA TYR A 409 -8.89 28.32 5.57
C TYR A 409 -8.43 29.73 5.18
N ARG A 410 -9.29 30.75 5.37
CA ARG A 410 -8.98 32.15 5.03
C ARG A 410 -7.80 32.70 5.84
N ARG A 411 -7.75 32.43 7.16
CA ARG A 411 -6.70 32.95 8.04
C ARG A 411 -5.38 32.21 7.96
N THR A 412 -5.37 30.97 7.44
CA THR A 412 -4.17 30.12 7.44
C THR A 412 -2.98 30.80 6.78
N LYS A 413 -3.17 31.39 5.60
CA LYS A 413 -2.10 32.07 4.85
C LYS A 413 -1.48 33.22 5.66
N GLU A 414 -2.31 34.10 6.20
CA GLU A 414 -1.88 35.23 7.02
C GLU A 414 -1.16 34.77 8.31
N LEU A 415 -1.66 33.70 8.94
CA LEU A 415 -1.08 33.18 10.18
C LEU A 415 0.31 32.55 9.91
N VAL A 416 0.44 31.77 8.84
CA VAL A 416 1.73 31.20 8.42
C VAL A 416 2.73 32.30 8.09
N GLN A 417 2.30 33.37 7.40
CA GLN A 417 3.14 34.55 7.16
C GLN A 417 3.63 35.19 8.47
N LYS A 418 2.73 35.38 9.43
CA LYS A 418 3.08 35.93 10.74
C LYS A 418 4.07 35.04 11.49
N PHE A 419 3.85 33.72 11.51
CA PHE A 419 4.79 32.78 12.14
C PHE A 419 6.18 32.84 11.49
N LYS A 420 6.25 32.95 10.16
CA LYS A 420 7.52 33.10 9.44
C LYS A 420 8.22 34.41 9.79
N ASN A 421 7.49 35.52 9.76
CA ASN A 421 8.04 36.85 10.08
C ASN A 421 8.56 36.93 11.51
N ASP A 422 7.80 36.34 12.45
CA ASP A 422 8.13 36.30 13.87
C ASP A 422 9.12 35.17 14.22
N LYS A 423 9.58 34.40 13.22
CA LYS A 423 10.52 33.28 13.36
C LYS A 423 10.08 32.24 14.39
N ILE A 424 8.78 31.96 14.45
CA ILE A 424 8.24 30.89 15.29
C ILE A 424 8.59 29.55 14.67
N ASP A 425 9.29 28.70 15.43
CA ASP A 425 9.63 27.35 15.01
C ASP A 425 8.42 26.43 15.14
N ILE A 426 7.72 26.23 14.03
CA ILE A 426 6.64 25.26 13.93
C ILE A 426 7.20 23.96 13.38
N THR A 427 7.19 22.93 14.22
CA THR A 427 7.72 21.61 13.89
C THR A 427 6.83 20.87 12.88
N SER A 428 5.51 20.99 13.01
CA SER A 428 4.56 20.32 12.11
C SER A 428 3.38 21.19 11.76
N TYR A 429 3.02 21.16 10.48
CA TYR A 429 1.71 21.60 10.00
C TYR A 429 0.87 20.39 9.61
N ARG A 430 -0.35 20.28 10.15
CA ARG A 430 -1.33 19.24 9.84
C ARG A 430 -2.58 19.90 9.26
N ILE A 431 -2.87 19.67 7.98
CA ILE A 431 -4.00 20.30 7.28
C ILE A 431 -5.05 19.25 6.98
N PHE A 432 -6.20 19.36 7.63
CA PHE A 432 -7.31 18.43 7.56
C PHE A 432 -8.34 18.81 6.51
N ASN A 433 -9.11 17.82 6.05
CA ASN A 433 -10.31 18.00 5.24
C ASN A 433 -10.08 18.79 3.93
N MET A 434 -8.91 18.63 3.32
CA MET A 434 -8.59 19.33 2.08
C MET A 434 -9.52 18.86 0.95
N GLY A 435 -10.28 19.79 0.38
CA GLY A 435 -11.25 19.51 -0.70
C GLY A 435 -12.59 18.93 -0.22
N ALA A 436 -12.81 18.79 1.09
CA ALA A 436 -14.04 18.19 1.62
C ALA A 436 -15.26 19.13 1.48
N ALA A 437 -15.06 20.44 1.69
CA ALA A 437 -16.12 21.46 1.66
C ALA A 437 -16.36 22.02 0.24
N ASP A 438 -15.28 22.13 -0.54
CA ASP A 438 -15.25 22.58 -1.93
C ASP A 438 -14.00 22.01 -2.63
N GLY A 439 -14.20 21.24 -3.70
CA GLY A 439 -13.11 20.73 -4.52
C GLY A 439 -12.30 21.83 -5.21
N GLY A 440 -12.87 23.02 -5.43
CA GLY A 440 -12.19 24.18 -5.99
C GLY A 440 -11.30 24.93 -4.99
N GLN A 441 -11.12 24.44 -3.75
CA GLN A 441 -10.25 25.09 -2.77
C GLN A 441 -8.80 25.20 -3.27
N LYS A 442 -8.30 26.44 -3.26
CA LYS A 442 -6.98 26.82 -3.78
C LYS A 442 -5.87 26.59 -2.74
N PHE A 443 -5.52 25.33 -2.53
CA PHE A 443 -4.44 24.99 -1.60
C PHE A 443 -3.04 25.38 -2.10
N LYS A 444 -2.85 25.63 -3.40
CA LYS A 444 -1.54 26.04 -3.94
C LYS A 444 -1.01 27.28 -3.22
N GLU A 445 -1.87 28.25 -2.92
CA GLU A 445 -1.47 29.48 -2.21
C GLU A 445 -1.06 29.24 -0.75
N ILE A 446 -1.79 28.38 -0.03
CA ILE A 446 -1.49 28.03 1.36
C ILE A 446 -0.16 27.27 1.43
N LEU A 447 0.00 26.25 0.59
CA LEU A 447 1.21 25.44 0.57
C LEU A 447 2.44 26.24 0.12
N SER A 448 2.26 27.21 -0.79
CA SER A 448 3.34 28.12 -1.21
C SER A 448 3.84 28.98 -0.04
N GLU A 449 2.93 29.34 0.86
CA GLU A 449 3.24 30.22 1.99
C GLU A 449 3.98 29.51 3.12
N LEU A 450 3.91 28.18 3.22
CA LEU A 450 4.62 27.41 4.24
C LEU A 450 6.13 27.77 4.28
N PRO A 451 6.81 27.63 5.45
CA PRO A 451 8.25 27.84 5.56
C PRO A 451 9.05 27.05 4.52
N GLU A 452 10.21 27.57 4.08
CA GLU A 452 11.08 26.87 3.12
C GLU A 452 11.59 25.54 3.68
N ASN A 453 11.96 25.52 4.96
CA ASN A 453 12.36 24.33 5.68
C ASN A 453 11.22 23.86 6.58
N LEU A 454 10.73 22.66 6.34
CA LEU A 454 9.65 22.03 7.10
C LEU A 454 10.19 20.75 7.73
N SER A 455 10.04 20.64 9.05
CA SER A 455 10.30 19.36 9.70
C SER A 455 9.22 18.36 9.28
N GLN A 456 7.95 18.61 9.59
CA GLN A 456 6.84 17.73 9.22
C GLN A 456 5.71 18.49 8.50
N LEU A 457 5.15 17.86 7.47
CA LEU A 457 3.90 18.28 6.83
C LEU A 457 2.98 17.07 6.70
N GLU A 458 1.77 17.15 7.24
CA GLU A 458 0.73 16.14 7.05
C GLU A 458 -0.49 16.76 6.37
N LEU A 459 -0.89 16.19 5.24
CA LEU A 459 -2.00 16.67 4.41
C LEU A 459 -3.08 15.59 4.33
N PHE A 460 -4.30 15.89 4.77
CA PHE A 460 -5.43 14.97 4.74
C PHE A 460 -6.42 15.40 3.67
N PHE A 461 -6.43 14.66 2.56
CA PHE A 461 -7.29 14.91 1.42
C PHE A 461 -8.62 14.17 1.56
N SER A 462 -9.69 14.82 1.12
CA SER A 462 -10.97 14.14 0.90
C SER A 462 -10.89 13.29 -0.37
N ASP A 463 -11.32 12.04 -0.29
CA ASP A 463 -11.42 11.16 -1.47
C ASP A 463 -12.56 11.54 -2.41
N ARG A 464 -13.44 12.48 -2.02
CA ARG A 464 -14.43 13.12 -2.90
C ARG A 464 -13.76 13.82 -4.06
N GLN A 465 -12.52 14.27 -3.86
CA GLN A 465 -11.73 14.87 -4.91
C GLN A 465 -10.26 14.50 -4.82
N THR A 466 -9.81 13.68 -5.76
CA THR A 466 -8.43 13.18 -5.81
C THR A 466 -7.44 14.17 -6.45
N ASN A 467 -7.80 15.46 -6.53
CA ASN A 467 -6.92 16.48 -7.08
C ASN A 467 -5.83 16.86 -6.07
N THR A 468 -4.59 16.61 -6.45
CA THR A 468 -3.37 16.91 -5.68
C THR A 468 -2.51 17.99 -6.35
N SER A 469 -3.03 18.73 -7.34
CA SER A 469 -2.27 19.73 -8.10
C SER A 469 -1.63 20.81 -7.24
N SER A 470 -2.20 21.08 -6.07
CA SER A 470 -1.64 22.03 -5.11
C SER A 470 -0.26 21.61 -4.57
N LEU A 471 0.07 20.31 -4.59
CA LEU A 471 1.35 19.79 -4.12
C LEU A 471 2.54 20.38 -4.87
N ILE A 472 2.37 20.87 -6.10
CA ILE A 472 3.47 21.48 -6.87
C ILE A 472 4.11 22.68 -6.15
N ALA A 473 3.36 23.36 -5.28
CA ALA A 473 3.89 24.41 -4.40
C ALA A 473 5.00 23.93 -3.44
N LEU A 474 5.14 22.62 -3.25
CA LEU A 474 6.15 22.00 -2.41
C LEU A 474 7.48 21.76 -3.14
N GLU A 475 7.57 21.93 -4.46
CA GLU A 475 8.77 21.60 -5.27
C GLU A 475 10.06 22.20 -4.68
N ASN A 476 9.99 23.44 -4.19
CA ASN A 476 11.15 24.17 -3.66
C ASN A 476 11.22 24.16 -2.13
N LYS A 477 10.35 23.40 -1.44
CA LYS A 477 10.35 23.26 0.02
C LYS A 477 11.24 22.08 0.42
N LYS A 478 12.10 22.27 1.41
CA LYS A 478 12.88 21.19 2.03
C LYS A 478 12.06 20.58 3.15
N ILE A 479 11.58 19.36 2.94
CA ILE A 479 10.69 18.68 3.88
C ILE A 479 11.41 17.46 4.44
N LYS A 480 11.53 17.34 5.77
CA LYS A 480 12.09 16.13 6.39
C LYS A 480 11.09 14.96 6.27
N GLU A 481 9.85 15.15 6.71
CA GLU A 481 8.77 14.17 6.63
C GLU A 481 7.51 14.77 5.99
N LEU A 482 7.01 14.14 4.92
CA LEU A 482 5.72 14.43 4.31
C LEU A 482 4.78 13.23 4.47
N SER A 483 3.56 13.47 4.95
CA SER A 483 2.50 12.46 4.96
C SER A 483 1.30 12.91 4.13
N LEU A 484 0.78 12.02 3.30
CA LEU A 484 -0.38 12.24 2.43
C LEU A 484 -1.47 11.23 2.79
N TYR A 485 -2.51 11.70 3.48
CA TYR A 485 -3.57 10.88 4.05
C TYR A 485 -4.92 11.11 3.37
N THR A 486 -5.81 10.15 3.54
CA THR A 486 -7.25 10.32 3.33
C THR A 486 -8.01 9.50 4.37
N SER A 487 -9.23 9.93 4.68
CA SER A 487 -10.21 9.16 5.47
C SER A 487 -11.18 8.36 4.61
N GLY A 488 -11.10 8.50 3.28
CA GLY A 488 -11.91 7.75 2.31
C GLY A 488 -11.12 6.67 1.59
N ASN A 489 -11.49 6.35 0.34
CA ASN A 489 -10.81 5.29 -0.40
C ASN A 489 -9.40 5.73 -0.86
N SER A 490 -8.38 5.19 -0.19
CA SER A 490 -6.96 5.47 -0.44
C SER A 490 -6.37 4.76 -1.65
N LEU A 491 -7.14 3.89 -2.31
CA LEU A 491 -6.72 3.05 -3.44
C LEU A 491 -7.28 3.51 -4.78
N LYS A 492 -8.02 4.64 -4.83
CA LYS A 492 -8.56 5.19 -6.08
C LYS A 492 -7.43 5.46 -7.08
N GLU A 493 -7.59 4.99 -8.31
CA GLU A 493 -6.60 5.18 -9.38
C GLU A 493 -6.46 6.64 -9.82
N SER A 494 -7.47 7.46 -9.52
CA SER A 494 -7.48 8.90 -9.76
C SER A 494 -6.60 9.69 -8.79
N TRP A 495 -6.08 9.06 -7.72
CA TRP A 495 -5.01 9.65 -6.93
C TRP A 495 -3.75 9.73 -7.79
N SER A 496 -3.32 10.96 -8.07
CA SER A 496 -2.09 11.23 -8.81
C SER A 496 -1.17 12.14 -8.03
N PHE A 497 0.10 12.21 -8.41
CA PHE A 497 1.05 13.16 -7.83
C PHE A 497 2.04 13.63 -8.90
N ASN A 498 2.55 14.85 -8.73
CA ASN A 498 3.66 15.36 -9.52
C ASN A 498 4.98 14.95 -8.84
N PRO A 499 5.86 14.15 -9.48
CA PRO A 499 7.11 13.72 -8.85
C PRO A 499 7.99 14.90 -8.44
N LEU A 500 8.03 15.97 -9.25
CA LEU A 500 8.89 17.13 -8.99
C LEU A 500 8.45 17.92 -7.75
N ALA A 501 7.17 17.86 -7.38
CA ALA A 501 6.67 18.42 -6.12
C ALA A 501 7.38 17.84 -4.88
N LEU A 502 7.94 16.63 -4.99
CA LEU A 502 8.50 15.87 -3.89
C LEU A 502 10.04 15.80 -3.95
N LYS A 503 10.69 16.45 -4.92
CA LYS A 503 12.13 16.31 -5.19
C LYS A 503 13.00 16.65 -3.98
N ASN A 504 12.58 17.63 -3.18
CA ASN A 504 13.26 18.09 -1.97
C ASN A 504 12.69 17.49 -0.66
N THR A 505 11.84 16.48 -0.75
CA THR A 505 11.32 15.74 0.42
C THR A 505 12.22 14.54 0.75
N SER A 506 12.72 14.50 1.98
CA SER A 506 13.66 13.47 2.46
C SER A 506 12.97 12.13 2.75
N PHE A 507 11.82 12.16 3.40
CA PHE A 507 11.01 10.98 3.68
C PHE A 507 9.54 11.25 3.38
N ILE A 508 8.96 10.42 2.51
CA ILE A 508 7.52 10.43 2.21
C ILE A 508 6.93 9.21 2.92
N ASN A 509 6.09 9.47 3.91
CA ASN A 509 5.59 8.44 4.78
C ASN A 509 4.66 7.48 4.03
N THR A 510 5.05 6.21 4.03
CA THR A 510 4.29 5.08 3.47
C THR A 510 4.01 3.99 4.49
N LEU A 511 4.32 4.24 5.76
CA LEU A 511 4.18 3.27 6.84
C LEU A 511 2.72 3.16 7.30
N ASP A 512 2.02 4.29 7.44
CA ASP A 512 0.69 4.37 8.04
C ASP A 512 -0.45 3.87 7.11
N TYR A 513 -0.34 2.61 6.65
CA TYR A 513 -1.33 1.89 5.85
C TYR A 513 -2.28 1.11 6.75
N ASN A 514 -3.52 1.57 6.83
CA ASN A 514 -4.53 1.05 7.75
C ASN A 514 -5.75 0.54 6.97
N VAL A 515 -5.58 0.07 5.73
CA VAL A 515 -6.70 -0.54 4.99
C VAL A 515 -6.80 -2.00 5.40
N SER A 516 -7.92 -2.37 6.02
CA SER A 516 -8.25 -3.74 6.39
C SER A 516 -9.68 -4.05 5.97
N PHE A 517 -9.94 -5.27 5.53
CA PHE A 517 -11.29 -5.74 5.25
C PHE A 517 -12.13 -5.96 6.52
N GLU A 518 -11.48 -5.94 7.68
CA GLU A 518 -12.11 -6.07 9.00
C GLU A 518 -12.91 -4.83 9.40
N TYR A 519 -12.54 -3.67 8.84
CA TYR A 519 -13.26 -2.44 9.14
C TYR A 519 -14.69 -2.53 8.63
N GLY A 520 -15.62 -2.13 9.50
CA GLY A 520 -17.03 -2.06 9.15
C GLY A 520 -17.26 -1.13 7.96
N ARG A 521 -18.31 -1.42 7.18
CA ARG A 521 -18.76 -0.52 6.10
C ARG A 521 -19.03 0.88 6.69
N ASN A 522 -18.58 1.93 6.01
CA ASN A 522 -18.74 3.35 6.38
C ASN A 522 -17.89 3.85 7.55
N GLN A 523 -16.86 3.12 8.01
CA GLN A 523 -15.91 3.69 8.95
C GLN A 523 -14.96 4.67 8.26
N ASN A 524 -14.67 5.79 8.94
CA ASN A 524 -13.70 6.79 8.48
C ASN A 524 -12.30 6.33 8.90
N ILE A 525 -11.58 5.71 7.98
CA ILE A 525 -10.27 5.13 8.25
C ILE A 525 -9.19 6.06 7.72
N ASN A 526 -8.51 6.77 8.63
CA ASN A 526 -7.36 7.60 8.25
C ASN A 526 -6.19 6.69 7.88
N THR A 527 -5.77 6.80 6.63
CA THR A 527 -4.68 5.99 6.09
C THR A 527 -3.94 6.74 4.99
N ARG A 528 -2.68 6.36 4.77
CA ARG A 528 -1.90 6.89 3.64
C ARG A 528 -2.61 6.64 2.31
N ILE A 529 -2.47 7.58 1.39
CA ILE A 529 -2.89 7.39 0.00
C ILE A 529 -1.90 6.45 -0.69
N THR A 530 -2.40 5.52 -1.52
CA THR A 530 -1.57 4.70 -2.41
C THR A 530 -1.63 5.28 -3.82
N PHE A 531 -0.55 5.95 -4.22
CA PHE A 531 -0.46 6.54 -5.55
C PHE A 531 0.00 5.50 -6.57
N ASP A 532 -0.77 5.37 -7.66
CA ASP A 532 -0.42 4.54 -8.82
C ASP A 532 -0.49 5.31 -10.14
N THR A 533 -0.58 6.64 -10.05
CA THR A 533 -0.67 7.54 -11.20
C THR A 533 0.28 8.71 -11.00
N ILE A 534 1.15 8.96 -11.98
CA ILE A 534 1.98 10.16 -12.07
C ILE A 534 1.19 11.23 -12.83
N ALA A 535 1.24 12.47 -12.37
CA ALA A 535 0.67 13.62 -13.08
C ALA A 535 1.71 14.71 -13.27
N PHE A 536 1.44 15.64 -14.19
CA PHE A 536 2.24 16.84 -14.42
C PHE A 536 1.33 18.06 -14.50
N ASP A 537 1.90 19.24 -14.28
CA ASP A 537 1.19 20.51 -14.32
C ASP A 537 1.68 21.36 -15.52
N GLU A 538 0.89 22.36 -15.96
CA GLU A 538 1.23 23.18 -17.15
C GLU A 538 2.64 23.78 -17.10
N GLU A 539 3.14 24.10 -15.89
CA GLU A 539 4.47 24.67 -15.67
C GLU A 539 5.62 23.69 -15.95
N ASP A 540 5.35 22.39 -16.07
CA ASP A 540 6.34 21.39 -16.46
C ASP A 540 6.54 21.30 -17.97
N TYR A 541 5.63 21.84 -18.77
CA TYR A 541 5.77 21.91 -20.21
C TYR A 541 6.52 23.18 -20.64
N ASN A 542 7.67 23.03 -21.29
CA ASN A 542 8.46 24.19 -21.72
C ASN A 542 8.08 24.65 -23.15
N TYR A 543 7.41 25.80 -23.24
CA TYR A 543 6.99 26.41 -24.51
C TYR A 543 8.12 26.99 -25.37
N LYS A 544 9.32 27.19 -24.82
CA LYS A 544 10.42 27.95 -25.46
C LYS A 544 11.73 27.18 -25.58
N GLY A 545 11.74 25.88 -25.25
CA GLY A 545 12.95 25.06 -25.19
C GLY A 545 12.65 23.58 -25.38
N ASN A 546 13.38 22.72 -24.68
CA ASN A 546 13.09 21.29 -24.70
C ASN A 546 11.74 21.02 -24.01
N GLU A 547 10.70 20.81 -24.82
CA GLU A 547 9.29 20.71 -24.43
C GLU A 547 9.06 19.76 -23.25
N PHE A 548 9.82 18.65 -23.21
CA PHE A 548 9.60 17.53 -22.30
C PHE A 548 10.68 17.36 -21.22
N GLU A 549 11.68 18.26 -21.12
CA GLU A 549 12.81 18.05 -20.20
C GLU A 549 12.38 17.83 -18.76
N ARG A 550 11.53 18.72 -18.21
CA ARG A 550 11.05 18.60 -16.82
C ARG A 550 10.20 17.36 -16.62
N ILE A 551 9.33 17.05 -17.59
CA ILE A 551 8.47 15.86 -17.54
C ILE A 551 9.33 14.59 -17.51
N ASN A 552 10.33 14.49 -18.39
CA ASN A 552 11.25 13.35 -18.43
C ASN A 552 12.10 13.26 -17.15
N LEU A 553 12.51 14.38 -16.54
CA LEU A 553 13.16 14.38 -15.22
C LEU A 553 12.23 13.85 -14.12
N GLY A 554 10.94 14.24 -14.12
CA GLY A 554 9.95 13.74 -13.18
C GLY A 554 9.64 12.25 -13.37
N LEU A 555 9.51 11.78 -14.61
CA LEU A 555 9.35 10.36 -14.94
C LEU A 555 10.56 9.55 -14.46
N ARG A 556 11.78 10.03 -14.76
CA ARG A 556 13.02 9.40 -14.30
C ARG A 556 13.11 9.34 -12.78
N MET A 557 12.74 10.43 -12.11
CA MET A 557 12.72 10.51 -10.65
C MET A 557 11.87 9.39 -10.05
N ALA A 558 10.63 9.25 -10.52
CA ALA A 558 9.70 8.25 -10.01
C ALA A 558 10.04 6.82 -10.44
N TYR A 559 10.47 6.59 -11.69
CA TYR A 559 10.66 5.25 -12.23
C TYR A 559 12.00 4.61 -11.93
N TYR A 560 13.04 5.41 -11.68
CA TYR A 560 14.41 4.90 -11.52
C TYR A 560 15.16 5.56 -10.37
N ALA A 561 15.26 6.89 -10.33
CA ALA A 561 16.18 7.57 -9.40
C ALA A 561 15.80 7.42 -7.92
N ARG A 562 14.50 7.41 -7.60
CA ARG A 562 13.96 7.24 -6.24
C ARG A 562 13.06 6.03 -6.11
N ASN A 563 13.04 5.14 -7.10
CA ASN A 563 12.16 3.97 -7.13
C ASN A 563 12.51 2.89 -6.08
N ASN A 564 13.63 3.04 -5.38
CA ASN A 564 13.93 2.25 -4.18
C ASN A 564 13.13 2.70 -2.94
N GLU A 565 12.55 3.91 -2.95
CA GLU A 565 11.64 4.37 -1.90
C GLU A 565 10.23 3.79 -2.11
N PRO A 566 9.56 3.25 -1.07
CA PRO A 566 8.24 2.64 -1.22
C PRO A 566 7.17 3.52 -1.86
N PHE A 567 7.27 4.85 -1.70
CA PHE A 567 6.31 5.79 -2.29
C PHE A 567 6.27 5.71 -3.83
N PHE A 568 7.42 5.49 -4.48
CA PHE A 568 7.52 5.47 -5.94
C PHE A 568 7.37 4.05 -6.52
N GLN A 569 6.88 3.09 -5.74
CA GLN A 569 6.76 1.68 -6.15
C GLN A 569 5.34 1.28 -6.59
N GLY A 570 4.39 2.22 -6.64
CA GLY A 570 3.01 1.94 -7.03
C GLY A 570 2.33 0.93 -6.09
N LYS A 571 1.37 0.15 -6.62
CA LYS A 571 0.55 -0.76 -5.81
C LYS A 571 1.27 -2.03 -5.33
N PHE A 572 2.28 -2.53 -6.04
CA PHE A 572 2.88 -3.84 -5.76
C PHE A 572 4.15 -3.78 -4.89
N GLY A 573 4.65 -2.59 -4.58
CA GLY A 573 5.77 -2.42 -3.66
C GLY A 573 7.13 -2.83 -4.23
N PRO A 574 8.13 -3.10 -3.37
CA PRO A 574 9.50 -3.31 -3.80
C PRO A 574 9.67 -4.67 -4.49
N GLY A 575 10.67 -4.76 -5.36
CA GLY A 575 11.23 -6.04 -5.79
C GLY A 575 12.02 -6.69 -4.65
N LEU A 576 12.74 -7.78 -4.97
CA LEU A 576 13.56 -8.49 -3.98
C LEU A 576 14.84 -7.73 -3.59
N GLU A 577 15.36 -6.90 -4.50
CA GLU A 577 16.60 -6.15 -4.33
C GLU A 577 16.43 -4.66 -4.72
N PRO A 578 15.53 -3.92 -4.03
CA PRO A 578 15.08 -2.60 -4.46
C PRO A 578 16.17 -1.53 -4.58
N ASP A 579 17.28 -1.70 -3.86
CA ASP A 579 18.42 -0.78 -3.88
C ASP A 579 19.48 -1.13 -4.94
N GLN A 580 19.39 -2.29 -5.60
CA GLN A 580 20.39 -2.74 -6.59
C GLN A 580 19.79 -3.04 -7.97
N LYS A 581 18.50 -3.40 -8.01
CA LYS A 581 17.75 -3.79 -9.21
C LYS A 581 16.48 -2.96 -9.31
N GLN A 582 16.62 -1.66 -9.51
CA GLN A 582 15.49 -0.74 -9.62
C GLN A 582 14.52 -1.14 -10.75
N GLY A 583 15.02 -1.74 -11.83
CA GLY A 583 14.18 -2.28 -12.90
C GLY A 583 13.18 -3.37 -12.48
N ASP A 584 13.45 -4.09 -11.38
CA ASP A 584 12.59 -5.18 -10.88
C ASP A 584 11.57 -4.68 -9.85
N ASN A 585 11.70 -3.44 -9.37
CA ASN A 585 10.69 -2.83 -8.52
C ASN A 585 9.43 -2.51 -9.32
N SER A 586 8.28 -2.57 -8.65
CA SER A 586 7.04 -1.99 -9.16
C SER A 586 7.15 -0.46 -9.25
N TYR A 587 6.19 0.15 -9.94
CA TYR A 587 6.15 1.58 -10.22
C TYR A 587 4.71 2.02 -10.52
N PRO A 588 4.39 3.34 -10.43
CA PRO A 588 3.11 3.87 -10.87
C PRO A 588 2.84 3.61 -12.35
N THR A 589 1.75 2.92 -12.67
CA THR A 589 1.40 2.53 -14.04
C THR A 589 0.43 3.50 -14.73
N GLY A 590 -0.10 4.47 -14.00
CA GLY A 590 -0.91 5.56 -14.55
C GLY A 590 -0.08 6.79 -14.89
N LEU A 591 -0.48 7.49 -15.94
CA LEU A 591 0.07 8.77 -16.36
C LEU A 591 -1.06 9.75 -16.71
N ASP A 592 -1.08 10.90 -16.06
CA ASP A 592 -2.17 11.88 -16.10
C ASP A 592 -1.68 13.25 -16.58
N PHE A 593 -2.03 13.57 -17.82
CA PHE A 593 -1.85 14.87 -18.46
C PHE A 593 -3.16 15.65 -18.56
N SER A 594 -4.17 15.32 -17.76
CA SER A 594 -5.43 16.07 -17.69
C SER A 594 -5.24 17.52 -17.27
N ARG A 595 -4.07 17.91 -16.76
CA ARG A 595 -3.70 19.26 -16.35
C ARG A 595 -2.72 19.94 -17.31
N VAL A 596 -2.32 19.28 -18.40
CA VAL A 596 -1.38 19.81 -19.40
C VAL A 596 -2.02 19.75 -20.78
N SER A 597 -2.67 20.84 -21.17
CA SER A 597 -3.49 20.96 -22.38
C SER A 597 -2.75 20.71 -23.70
N LYS A 598 -1.44 20.97 -23.71
CA LYS A 598 -0.57 20.82 -24.88
C LYS A 598 -0.10 19.39 -25.14
N ILE A 599 -0.14 18.52 -24.15
CA ILE A 599 0.26 17.12 -24.32
C ILE A 599 -0.92 16.34 -24.87
N LYS A 600 -0.74 15.78 -26.07
CA LYS A 600 -1.77 15.00 -26.77
C LYS A 600 -1.47 13.51 -26.82
N SER A 601 -0.24 13.10 -26.51
CA SER A 601 0.22 11.72 -26.61
C SER A 601 1.43 11.46 -25.71
N LEU A 602 2.10 10.32 -25.87
CA LEU A 602 3.37 10.00 -25.21
C LEU A 602 4.60 10.47 -26.03
N ARG A 603 4.40 11.33 -27.04
CA ARG A 603 5.48 11.90 -27.86
C ARG A 603 6.54 12.53 -26.97
N GLY A 604 7.82 12.22 -27.26
CA GLY A 604 8.97 12.82 -26.58
C GLY A 604 9.20 12.37 -25.14
N LEU A 605 8.36 11.47 -24.61
CA LEU A 605 8.50 10.95 -23.25
C LEU A 605 9.47 9.76 -23.17
N GLU A 606 10.28 9.73 -22.12
CA GLU A 606 11.31 8.70 -21.90
C GLU A 606 10.89 7.69 -20.83
N PHE A 607 10.66 6.44 -21.24
CA PHE A 607 10.28 5.34 -20.34
C PHE A 607 11.41 4.36 -20.04
N HIS A 608 12.54 4.44 -20.75
CA HIS A 608 13.72 3.63 -20.49
C HIS A 608 14.62 4.30 -19.45
N ASP A 609 15.47 3.52 -18.79
CA ASP A 609 16.44 4.09 -17.86
C ASP A 609 17.65 4.62 -18.64
N SER A 610 17.74 5.95 -18.74
CA SER A 610 18.84 6.64 -19.43
C SER A 610 20.21 6.49 -18.75
N GLN A 611 20.27 5.99 -17.51
CA GLN A 611 21.52 5.81 -16.76
C GLN A 611 21.87 4.34 -16.50
N ASN A 612 20.96 3.41 -16.78
CA ASN A 612 21.23 1.98 -16.71
C ASN A 612 20.40 1.18 -17.74
N SER A 613 21.01 0.87 -18.87
CA SER A 613 20.35 0.17 -19.98
C SER A 613 19.93 -1.28 -19.69
N THR A 614 20.36 -1.88 -18.56
CA THR A 614 19.90 -3.21 -18.16
C THR A 614 18.46 -3.19 -17.62
N ASN A 615 17.98 -2.04 -17.17
CA ASN A 615 16.61 -1.88 -16.69
C ASN A 615 15.62 -1.91 -17.85
N ARG A 616 14.52 -2.65 -17.66
CA ARG A 616 13.43 -2.69 -18.65
C ARG A 616 12.72 -1.35 -18.68
N SER A 617 12.25 -0.96 -19.86
CA SER A 617 11.40 0.22 -20.01
C SER A 617 10.10 0.07 -19.22
N ARG A 618 9.64 1.16 -18.61
CA ARG A 618 8.33 1.20 -17.95
C ARG A 618 7.21 1.24 -18.99
N LEU A 619 6.06 0.67 -18.63
CA LEU A 619 4.86 0.66 -19.46
C LEU A 619 3.70 1.29 -18.72
N ILE A 620 2.78 1.88 -19.48
CA ILE A 620 1.63 2.61 -18.97
C ILE A 620 0.37 1.78 -19.16
N LYS A 621 -0.41 1.62 -18.08
CA LYS A 621 -1.72 0.97 -18.11
C LYS A 621 -2.86 1.97 -18.24
N ARG A 622 -2.69 3.19 -17.71
CA ARG A 622 -3.72 4.23 -17.74
C ARG A 622 -3.12 5.55 -18.21
N LEU A 623 -3.68 6.11 -19.28
CA LEU A 623 -3.27 7.41 -19.81
C LEU A 623 -4.47 8.36 -19.77
N THR A 624 -4.36 9.48 -19.06
CA THR A 624 -5.38 10.53 -19.06
C THR A 624 -4.86 11.74 -19.83
N LEU A 625 -5.64 12.23 -20.79
CA LEU A 625 -5.28 13.38 -21.64
C LEU A 625 -6.26 14.53 -21.44
N PHE A 626 -5.77 15.77 -21.60
CA PHE A 626 -6.64 16.94 -21.56
C PHE A 626 -7.57 16.98 -22.78
N ASN A 627 -8.87 17.06 -22.52
CA ASN A 627 -9.89 17.48 -23.47
C ASN A 627 -11.06 18.19 -22.77
N ASN A 628 -11.64 19.18 -23.41
CA ASN A 628 -12.83 19.90 -22.95
C ASN A 628 -13.96 19.95 -24.00
N GLY A 629 -13.76 19.39 -25.21
CA GLY A 629 -14.77 19.30 -26.27
C GLY A 629 -15.29 17.89 -26.51
N ASP A 630 -16.29 17.76 -27.39
CA ASP A 630 -16.81 16.45 -27.81
C ASP A 630 -15.85 15.71 -28.76
N ALA A 631 -14.95 16.44 -29.40
CA ALA A 631 -13.88 15.93 -30.25
C ALA A 631 -12.50 16.20 -29.64
N PHE A 632 -11.67 15.15 -29.53
CA PHE A 632 -10.26 15.28 -29.15
C PHE A 632 -9.42 15.63 -30.38
N GLU A 633 -8.81 16.81 -30.38
CA GLU A 633 -8.01 17.31 -31.49
C GLU A 633 -6.56 16.81 -31.46
N ILE A 634 -6.09 16.24 -32.57
CA ILE A 634 -4.73 15.72 -32.76
C ILE A 634 -4.28 15.89 -34.22
N SER A 635 -2.99 16.15 -34.47
CA SER A 635 -2.45 16.24 -35.84
C SER A 635 -1.93 14.88 -36.32
N THR A 636 -1.72 14.75 -37.63
CA THR A 636 -1.12 13.54 -38.22
C THR A 636 0.35 13.36 -37.84
N SER A 637 1.07 14.48 -37.62
CA SER A 637 2.44 14.46 -37.11
C SER A 637 2.51 13.97 -35.67
N GLU A 638 1.60 14.43 -34.81
CA GLU A 638 1.49 13.99 -33.42
C GLU A 638 1.12 12.50 -33.38
N LEU A 639 0.14 12.06 -34.15
CA LEU A 639 -0.22 10.63 -34.28
C LEU A 639 0.96 9.76 -34.71
N SER A 640 1.79 10.24 -35.63
CA SER A 640 2.95 9.47 -36.12
C SER A 640 4.02 9.26 -35.04
N GLN A 641 4.09 10.16 -34.05
CA GLN A 641 5.07 10.16 -32.96
C GLN A 641 4.42 9.92 -31.60
N ALA A 642 3.16 9.46 -31.57
CA ALA A 642 2.36 9.42 -30.34
C ALA A 642 2.88 8.44 -29.29
N ASN A 643 3.80 7.57 -29.67
CA ASN A 643 4.53 6.65 -28.80
C ASN A 643 3.62 5.71 -27.96
N LEU A 644 2.41 5.38 -28.46
CA LEU A 644 1.47 4.52 -27.74
C LEU A 644 1.88 3.04 -27.70
N GLN A 645 3.03 2.66 -28.26
CA GLN A 645 3.67 1.37 -28.01
C GLN A 645 4.10 1.18 -26.54
N HIS A 646 4.21 2.26 -25.77
CA HIS A 646 4.49 2.19 -24.33
C HIS A 646 3.26 1.86 -23.47
N LEU A 647 2.09 1.64 -24.07
CA LEU A 647 0.94 1.08 -23.37
C LEU A 647 1.13 -0.42 -23.14
N ASP A 648 0.89 -0.90 -21.91
CA ASP A 648 1.05 -2.32 -21.54
C ASP A 648 -0.05 -3.20 -22.14
N THR A 649 0.17 -3.64 -23.37
CA THR A 649 -0.74 -4.56 -24.08
C THR A 649 -0.45 -6.04 -23.78
N THR A 650 0.52 -6.33 -22.90
CA THR A 650 0.99 -7.69 -22.62
C THR A 650 0.27 -8.35 -21.45
N SER A 651 -0.30 -7.55 -20.55
CA SER A 651 -1.07 -8.02 -19.40
C SER A 651 -2.39 -8.67 -19.84
N PRO A 652 -2.62 -9.97 -19.56
CA PRO A 652 -3.88 -10.63 -19.90
C PRO A 652 -5.02 -10.28 -18.94
N PHE A 653 -4.71 -9.70 -17.77
CA PHE A 653 -5.67 -9.43 -16.69
C PHE A 653 -6.21 -7.99 -16.72
N GLU A 654 -5.41 -7.04 -17.20
CA GLU A 654 -5.76 -5.61 -17.22
C GLU A 654 -5.27 -5.01 -18.54
N ARG A 655 -6.21 -4.62 -19.40
CA ARG A 655 -5.89 -3.93 -20.67
C ARG A 655 -5.65 -2.44 -20.44
N PRO A 656 -4.84 -1.78 -21.30
CA PRO A 656 -4.66 -0.34 -21.23
C PRO A 656 -5.98 0.42 -21.35
N LYS A 657 -6.04 1.57 -20.68
CA LYS A 657 -7.17 2.52 -20.76
C LYS A 657 -6.67 3.92 -21.08
N ILE A 658 -7.35 4.60 -22.00
CA ILE A 658 -7.15 6.01 -22.32
C ILE A 658 -8.38 6.79 -21.86
N PHE A 659 -8.16 7.78 -21.00
CA PHE A 659 -9.18 8.67 -20.46
C PHE A 659 -8.98 10.08 -20.99
N PHE A 660 -10.07 10.86 -20.97
CA PHE A 660 -10.05 12.29 -21.24
C PHE A 660 -10.52 13.06 -20.02
N SER A 661 -10.01 14.27 -19.83
CA SER A 661 -10.33 15.08 -18.66
C SER A 661 -11.79 15.53 -18.53
N ASN A 662 -12.57 15.42 -19.61
CA ASN A 662 -14.02 15.63 -19.62
C ASN A 662 -14.81 14.31 -19.59
N GLY A 663 -14.16 13.22 -19.18
CA GLY A 663 -14.74 11.90 -19.07
C GLY A 663 -15.35 11.40 -20.38
N ASN A 664 -16.60 10.93 -20.30
CA ASN A 664 -17.32 10.32 -21.43
C ASN A 664 -17.89 11.34 -22.44
N PHE A 665 -17.59 12.63 -22.28
CA PHE A 665 -18.02 13.66 -23.23
C PHE A 665 -17.24 13.59 -24.54
N THR A 666 -15.98 13.16 -24.49
CA THR A 666 -15.18 12.93 -25.70
C THR A 666 -15.73 11.72 -26.47
N LYS A 667 -16.26 11.98 -27.66
CA LYS A 667 -16.92 10.98 -28.52
C LYS A 667 -16.29 10.85 -29.88
N LYS A 668 -15.38 11.77 -30.26
CA LYS A 668 -14.78 11.81 -31.60
C LYS A 668 -13.30 12.14 -31.52
N ILE A 669 -12.55 11.76 -32.55
CA ILE A 669 -11.21 12.31 -32.80
C ILE A 669 -11.32 13.34 -33.92
N LYS A 670 -10.73 14.52 -33.76
CA LYS A 670 -10.60 15.52 -34.82
C LYS A 670 -9.15 15.54 -35.29
N ILE A 671 -8.91 15.15 -36.54
CA ILE A 671 -7.59 15.31 -37.17
C ILE A 671 -7.52 16.73 -37.71
N SER A 672 -6.57 17.54 -37.21
CA SER A 672 -6.55 18.99 -37.48
C SER A 672 -5.96 19.38 -38.84
N ASP A 673 -5.27 18.46 -39.52
CA ASP A 673 -4.63 18.69 -40.82
C ASP A 673 -5.17 17.76 -41.92
N THR A 674 -4.63 17.88 -43.13
CA THR A 674 -5.13 17.19 -44.34
C THR A 674 -4.23 16.06 -44.83
N LYS A 675 -3.13 15.75 -44.13
CA LYS A 675 -2.13 14.78 -44.58
C LYS A 675 -2.64 13.34 -44.43
N LEU A 676 -2.14 12.43 -45.25
CA LEU A 676 -2.39 10.99 -45.08
C LEU A 676 -1.69 10.44 -43.83
N LEU A 677 -2.29 9.43 -43.20
CA LEU A 677 -1.71 8.72 -42.06
C LEU A 677 -0.63 7.73 -42.50
N SER A 678 0.55 7.86 -41.89
CA SER A 678 1.60 6.85 -41.91
C SER A 678 1.15 5.56 -41.19
N SER A 679 1.86 4.44 -41.38
CA SER A 679 1.54 3.19 -40.68
C SER A 679 1.58 3.34 -39.15
N SER A 680 2.56 4.10 -38.62
CA SER A 680 2.63 4.43 -37.19
C SER A 680 1.41 5.24 -36.73
N ALA A 681 1.02 6.26 -37.51
CA ALA A 681 -0.16 7.06 -37.20
C ALA A 681 -1.46 6.24 -37.21
N GLN A 682 -1.60 5.29 -38.14
CA GLN A 682 -2.75 4.38 -38.19
C GLN A 682 -2.79 3.45 -36.96
N GLU A 683 -1.65 2.92 -36.53
CA GLU A 683 -1.56 2.11 -35.30
C GLU A 683 -1.91 2.91 -34.05
N ASN A 684 -1.34 4.11 -33.90
CA ASN A 684 -1.63 4.96 -32.75
C ASN A 684 -3.09 5.42 -32.72
N LEU A 685 -3.65 5.79 -33.89
CA LEU A 685 -5.07 6.11 -34.03
C LEU A 685 -5.95 4.94 -33.58
N ARG A 686 -5.64 3.71 -34.01
CA ARG A 686 -6.36 2.50 -33.58
C ARG A 686 -6.33 2.33 -32.06
N LYS A 687 -5.19 2.56 -31.40
CA LYS A 687 -5.08 2.45 -29.93
C LYS A 687 -5.97 3.44 -29.17
N TYR A 688 -6.15 4.67 -29.66
CA TYR A 688 -7.14 5.59 -29.07
C TYR A 688 -8.56 5.01 -29.10
N PHE A 689 -8.96 4.40 -30.22
CA PHE A 689 -10.26 3.76 -30.36
C PHE A 689 -10.37 2.43 -29.61
N GLU A 690 -9.28 1.69 -29.46
CA GLU A 690 -9.28 0.41 -28.76
C GLU A 690 -9.38 0.56 -27.24
N PHE A 691 -8.69 1.57 -26.69
CA PHE A 691 -8.51 1.75 -25.25
C PHE A 691 -9.38 2.86 -24.64
N ASN A 692 -10.27 3.48 -25.41
CA ASN A 692 -11.30 4.38 -24.88
C ASN A 692 -12.70 3.88 -25.28
N GLU A 693 -13.53 3.54 -24.29
CA GLU A 693 -14.86 2.96 -24.52
C GLU A 693 -15.78 3.86 -25.35
N MET A 694 -15.76 5.17 -25.13
CA MET A 694 -16.59 6.10 -25.88
C MET A 694 -16.17 6.20 -27.34
N LEU A 695 -14.87 6.37 -27.61
CA LEU A 695 -14.35 6.39 -28.97
C LEU A 695 -14.62 5.04 -29.67
N LYS A 696 -14.37 3.92 -28.99
CA LYS A 696 -14.63 2.57 -29.51
C LYS A 696 -16.05 2.40 -30.01
N SER A 697 -17.03 2.95 -29.27
CA SER A 697 -18.45 2.85 -29.60
C SER A 697 -18.85 3.71 -30.79
N THR A 698 -18.24 4.89 -30.98
CA THR A 698 -18.65 5.85 -32.02
C THR A 698 -17.88 5.68 -33.32
N GLN A 699 -16.62 5.24 -33.24
CA GLN A 699 -15.67 5.12 -34.36
C GLN A 699 -15.64 6.35 -35.28
N THR A 700 -15.88 7.54 -34.71
CA THR A 700 -16.10 8.78 -35.48
C THR A 700 -14.86 9.64 -35.51
N ILE A 701 -14.45 10.03 -36.71
CA ILE A 701 -13.33 10.94 -36.97
C ILE A 701 -13.83 12.17 -37.73
N VAL A 702 -13.43 13.35 -37.28
CA VAL A 702 -13.69 14.62 -37.96
C VAL A 702 -12.42 15.07 -38.67
N VAL A 703 -12.52 15.43 -39.95
CA VAL A 703 -11.40 15.97 -40.76
C VAL A 703 -11.77 17.32 -41.39
N PRO A 704 -10.80 18.15 -41.83
CA PRO A 704 -11.08 19.35 -42.60
C PRO A 704 -11.87 19.04 -43.87
N SER A 705 -12.77 19.94 -44.29
CA SER A 705 -13.59 19.75 -45.49
C SER A 705 -12.80 19.53 -46.78
N ASN A 706 -11.58 20.07 -46.86
CA ASN A 706 -10.65 19.91 -47.97
C ASN A 706 -9.75 18.66 -47.87
N ALA A 707 -9.86 17.85 -46.82
CA ALA A 707 -9.03 16.65 -46.60
C ALA A 707 -9.54 15.41 -47.36
N VAL A 708 -9.73 15.52 -48.68
CA VAL A 708 -10.39 14.49 -49.52
C VAL A 708 -9.69 13.13 -49.45
N GLU A 709 -8.37 13.10 -49.62
CA GLU A 709 -7.59 11.86 -49.60
C GLU A 709 -7.52 11.22 -48.21
N LEU A 710 -7.35 12.03 -47.16
CA LEU A 710 -7.38 11.56 -45.78
C LEU A 710 -8.75 10.95 -45.43
N LYS A 711 -9.85 11.61 -45.85
CA LYS A 711 -11.20 11.07 -45.68
C LYS A 711 -11.33 9.69 -46.32
N LYS A 712 -10.87 9.54 -47.58
CA LYS A 712 -10.89 8.26 -48.30
C LYS A 712 -10.09 7.19 -47.58
N GLN A 713 -8.89 7.51 -47.09
CA GLN A 713 -8.06 6.59 -46.32
C GLN A 713 -8.74 6.13 -45.04
N LEU A 714 -9.28 7.06 -44.24
CA LEU A 714 -9.94 6.76 -42.97
C LEU A 714 -11.23 5.94 -43.15
N THR A 715 -12.02 6.25 -44.17
CA THR A 715 -13.20 5.42 -44.53
C THR A 715 -12.76 4.02 -44.96
N GLY A 716 -11.67 3.89 -45.72
CA GLY A 716 -11.09 2.60 -46.08
C GLY A 716 -10.58 1.78 -44.90
N LEU A 717 -10.21 2.43 -43.79
CA LEU A 717 -9.84 1.80 -42.52
C LEU A 717 -11.04 1.43 -41.64
N GLY A 718 -12.27 1.74 -42.07
CA GLY A 718 -13.52 1.37 -41.38
C GLY A 718 -14.08 2.44 -40.43
N TYR A 719 -13.53 3.64 -40.40
CA TYR A 719 -14.02 4.73 -39.53
C TYR A 719 -15.20 5.49 -40.16
N LYS A 720 -16.10 6.01 -39.31
CA LYS A 720 -17.11 6.99 -39.71
C LYS A 720 -16.44 8.37 -39.81
N VAL A 721 -16.38 8.93 -41.01
CA VAL A 721 -15.68 10.21 -41.25
C VAL A 721 -16.65 11.36 -41.49
N GLU A 722 -16.59 12.38 -40.64
CA GLU A 722 -17.33 13.64 -40.75
C GLU A 722 -16.37 14.76 -41.22
N THR A 723 -16.90 15.79 -41.88
CA THR A 723 -16.12 16.97 -42.29
C THR A 723 -16.54 18.19 -41.47
N THR A 724 -15.60 19.03 -41.06
CA THR A 724 -15.94 20.32 -40.43
C THR A 724 -16.73 21.20 -41.40
N SER A 725 -17.97 21.54 -41.02
CA SER A 725 -18.75 22.56 -41.74
C SER A 725 -18.25 23.94 -41.33
N PHE A 726 -17.76 24.74 -42.29
CA PHE A 726 -17.57 26.18 -42.06
C PHE A 726 -18.94 26.80 -41.80
N LYS A 727 -19.25 27.12 -40.54
CA LYS A 727 -20.24 28.15 -40.25
C LYS A 727 -19.50 29.48 -40.37
N TYR A 728 -19.76 30.23 -41.43
CA TYR A 728 -19.52 31.67 -41.41
C TYR A 728 -20.41 32.24 -40.29
N SER A 729 -19.81 32.66 -39.19
CA SER A 729 -20.42 33.51 -38.18
C SER A 729 -19.90 34.92 -38.33
#